data_AF-A0A221M893-F1
#
_entry.id   AF-A0A221M893-F1
#
_cell.length_a   1.000
_cell.length_b   1.000
_cell.length_c   1.000
_cell.angle_alpha   90.00
_cell.angle_beta   90.00
_cell.angle_gamma   90.00
#
_symmetry.space_group_name_H-M   'P 1'
#
loop_
_entity.id
_entity.type
_entity.pdbx_description
1 polymer ?
#
loop_
_entity_poly.entity_id
_entity_poly.type
_entity_poly.pdbx_seq_one_letter_code
_entity_poly.pdbx_strand_id
1 'polypeptide(L)'
;MHKDEELIKVLNELDPYNPFDTFNQFYDKTHDIKAMQSILNEIKKYNVYDFVARVSALNLLPENQNKSILFDALITSILTIKRTEYTSTNKMSNGKFRKIINQIDNMNLKMGQDPAENVFVENVMFYGNYLIFPGINYLPGYCLQMIIETLFLRTNNFDMQFLKTVSQLIQLVLSLSNRVATELDYNLASVKKIEEVNIAIPEKKKLEHIAGLVTVDNDYIKCLVGDDLIMEEMYSDFGQEDIETALKVEEQKFFVKPFLKGDNNETIILNISVLSSFVFHKIILLADKYGYKEELIDAYNASVWKDCRRSLEVLGHKKIKEKEWGINLLKRNNYKEALLNVCNNQIMLVTCICDDGKDYSKETIFDMYPSDQFSELLERRISYFHKKLSEQKVKNEDIFHIIIFNSYGRGINASFNKKLFYHPLALNPYELKCISINEKPDEAFLPRYIRAKNSLRSGPSELLSELNNIEIYVHNHYSFYINDDFNPKKNTLFVAPGDSVDYIIRAVKKENKHLVESYKDSFFSEVVLNDKARKIYADTIFDVPRASLLVEFSNVNIWVYSPQMKEFEELNLYFSIVDALSYWLAECSEILERYTFAFDTIKLQIKLTGSIDEYYYKAEQNSNLMDLISFKTKENNVTLNFTPESFRNLSCKDNSMERQMMELILVLIGNLTIEGEIEKKQLETIFETPFKKKFFTLEYINSPYLKPMFDRNFRKIKAGDESELLDDIGSEILTSGKWSYGIIKNEQRSLIARYVVDYLYKLLQTSISKLRSDYLVELVVNDLEKVMYNLMLVQKRYAYDVACYPEKKEEILNDFNELNKTSRALKFLAEYVAACPPDGTEILGELQYDKLLAICSLIIDWAYKNDLFYYNIFNTPVEILNSDRVGMKQDEFNKLQIINSEVQERQLNNTSTDNIREKLPREEFPNIEEELNSAFLDEYSFSFNDFCNTIFGMISYGDENKREVNKAEKCKLANRLIKSNTNLNIDKVEKVIQYISLTKRGNYLKPGRPYRSEDVYPWRFNRELSFTRRPVIIREDELIWGNRQLFHMLMFTLDLIYDGKLKSRGKKLTKLIGKISNKRGDDFNNQVYNKIYEISDLIVDKNLEKINHKKIVDDKGNTLGDIDVLYIIPERKRIVLAEVKDFNFSKSPYEMDLEYQKMFVDKDNKKCFATKHKRRTSWVKEHIEDIKEHYRLTGDGWTAKEIFIVNKAIISNAFYNAGATIITYGEITKARLERV
;
A
#
# COMPACT_ATOMS: atom_id res chain seq x y z
N MET A 1 49.89 14.15 -13.91
CA MET A 1 49.80 14.13 -15.37
C MET A 1 50.50 12.92 -15.99
N HIS A 2 51.82 12.75 -15.97
CA HIS A 2 52.44 11.55 -16.57
C HIS A 2 52.15 10.22 -15.84
N LYS A 3 51.87 10.24 -14.53
CA LYS A 3 51.35 9.07 -13.80
C LYS A 3 49.88 8.76 -14.08
N ASP A 4 49.11 9.74 -14.55
CA ASP A 4 47.67 9.58 -14.83
C ASP A 4 47.45 8.96 -16.22
N GLU A 5 48.33 9.24 -17.19
CA GLU A 5 48.28 8.62 -18.52
C GLU A 5 48.66 7.14 -18.51
N GLU A 6 49.58 6.72 -17.63
CA GLU A 6 49.95 5.32 -17.43
C GLU A 6 48.82 4.55 -16.74
N LEU A 7 48.16 5.16 -15.74
CA LEU A 7 46.98 4.61 -15.07
C LEU A 7 45.78 4.46 -16.04
N ILE A 8 45.55 5.45 -16.91
CA ILE A 8 44.48 5.42 -17.92
C ILE A 8 44.78 4.38 -19.02
N LYS A 9 46.06 4.16 -19.37
CA LYS A 9 46.43 3.09 -20.31
C LYS A 9 46.21 1.70 -19.70
N VAL A 10 46.58 1.52 -18.44
CA VAL A 10 46.32 0.27 -17.70
C VAL A 10 44.81 0.05 -17.56
N LEU A 11 44.03 1.07 -17.18
CA LEU A 11 42.56 0.99 -17.08
C LEU A 11 41.85 0.64 -18.40
N ASN A 12 42.46 0.91 -19.56
CA ASN A 12 41.93 0.54 -20.88
C ASN A 12 42.38 -0.87 -21.34
N GLU A 13 43.35 -1.48 -20.66
CA GLU A 13 43.79 -2.88 -20.88
C GLU A 13 43.17 -3.85 -19.86
N LEU A 14 42.47 -3.34 -18.85
CA LEU A 14 41.72 -4.15 -17.88
C LEU A 14 40.49 -4.77 -18.51
N ASP A 15 40.18 -6.02 -18.13
CA ASP A 15 38.85 -6.58 -18.27
C ASP A 15 37.95 -5.96 -17.19
N PRO A 16 37.04 -5.01 -17.53
CA PRO A 16 36.19 -4.34 -16.55
C PRO A 16 35.16 -5.27 -15.91
N TYR A 17 35.08 -6.52 -16.36
CA TYR A 17 34.02 -7.47 -16.04
C TYR A 17 34.46 -8.60 -15.10
N ASN A 18 35.70 -8.56 -14.57
CA ASN A 18 36.13 -9.38 -13.44
C ASN A 18 36.68 -8.51 -12.27
N PRO A 19 35.81 -8.11 -11.32
CA PRO A 19 36.21 -7.27 -10.18
C PRO A 19 37.24 -7.97 -9.28
N PHE A 20 37.23 -9.30 -9.20
CA PHE A 20 38.14 -10.08 -8.37
C PHE A 20 39.53 -10.21 -9.00
N ASP A 21 39.62 -10.40 -10.32
CA ASP A 21 40.91 -10.31 -11.03
C ASP A 21 41.49 -8.91 -10.93
N THR A 22 40.63 -7.89 -11.06
CA THR A 22 41.04 -6.49 -10.88
C THR A 22 41.53 -6.25 -9.45
N PHE A 23 40.80 -6.69 -8.43
CA PHE A 23 41.23 -6.62 -7.04
C PHE A 23 42.57 -7.36 -6.84
N ASN A 24 42.69 -8.60 -7.30
CA ASN A 24 43.89 -9.42 -7.18
C ASN A 24 45.11 -8.81 -7.88
N GLN A 25 44.92 -8.07 -8.98
CA GLN A 25 45.98 -7.33 -9.69
C GLN A 25 46.43 -6.06 -8.94
N PHE A 26 45.53 -5.39 -8.22
CA PHE A 26 45.84 -4.16 -7.45
C PHE A 26 46.13 -4.40 -5.96
N TYR A 27 45.86 -5.60 -5.46
CA TYR A 27 46.04 -6.00 -4.07
C TYR A 27 47.51 -6.32 -3.77
N ASP A 28 48.19 -5.45 -3.00
CA ASP A 28 49.53 -5.72 -2.48
C ASP A 28 49.50 -6.77 -1.36
N LYS A 29 49.66 -8.03 -1.79
CA LYS A 29 49.70 -9.22 -0.94
C LYS A 29 50.88 -9.24 0.03
N THR A 30 51.94 -8.44 -0.20
CA THR A 30 53.20 -8.55 0.56
C THR A 30 53.03 -8.20 2.04
N HIS A 31 52.20 -7.21 2.35
CA HIS A 31 51.88 -6.83 3.72
C HIS A 31 51.09 -7.94 4.42
N ASP A 32 50.03 -8.41 3.77
CA ASP A 32 49.08 -9.36 4.34
C ASP A 32 49.68 -10.76 4.49
N ILE A 33 50.54 -11.21 3.57
CA ILE A 33 51.30 -12.47 3.70
C ILE A 33 52.18 -12.43 4.95
N LYS A 34 52.92 -11.33 5.18
CA LYS A 34 53.79 -11.19 6.37
C LYS A 34 52.97 -11.15 7.65
N ALA A 35 51.86 -10.41 7.65
CA ALA A 35 50.95 -10.35 8.79
C ALA A 35 50.34 -11.74 9.09
N MET A 36 49.89 -12.47 8.07
CA MET A 36 49.34 -13.82 8.20
C MET A 36 50.40 -14.81 8.71
N GLN A 37 51.63 -14.78 8.18
CA GLN A 37 52.74 -15.60 8.69
C GLN A 37 53.03 -15.33 10.18
N SER A 38 53.00 -14.06 10.60
CA SER A 38 53.17 -13.70 12.01
C SER A 38 52.03 -14.26 12.88
N ILE A 39 50.80 -14.22 12.38
CA ILE A 39 49.61 -14.75 13.06
C ILE A 39 49.72 -16.27 13.21
N LEU A 40 50.03 -16.99 12.13
CA LEU A 40 50.19 -18.44 12.13
C LEU A 40 51.30 -18.92 13.08
N ASN A 41 52.45 -18.23 13.12
CA ASN A 41 53.53 -18.53 14.06
C ASN A 41 53.11 -18.39 15.52
N GLU A 42 52.16 -17.50 15.82
CA GLU A 42 51.60 -17.37 17.16
C GLU A 42 50.55 -18.47 17.44
N ILE A 43 49.69 -18.81 16.47
CA ILE A 43 48.66 -19.85 16.60
C ILE A 43 49.28 -21.24 16.88
N LYS A 44 50.45 -21.56 16.28
CA LYS A 44 51.19 -22.82 16.51
C LYS A 44 51.44 -23.16 17.99
N LYS A 45 51.43 -22.16 18.87
CA LYS A 45 51.66 -22.32 20.32
C LYS A 45 50.42 -22.75 21.11
N TYR A 46 49.26 -22.87 20.46
CA TYR A 46 47.96 -23.13 21.10
C TYR A 46 47.21 -24.27 20.41
N ASN A 47 46.10 -24.68 21.02
CA ASN A 47 45.17 -25.64 20.45
C ASN A 47 44.51 -25.06 19.18
N VAL A 48 44.88 -25.63 18.03
CA VAL A 48 44.41 -25.16 16.72
C VAL A 48 42.92 -25.37 16.53
N TYR A 49 42.36 -26.47 17.03
CA TYR A 49 40.92 -26.77 16.91
C TYR A 49 40.07 -25.78 17.71
N ASP A 50 40.47 -25.49 18.95
CA ASP A 50 39.81 -24.45 19.78
C ASP A 50 39.90 -23.07 19.12
N PHE A 51 41.02 -22.75 18.46
CA PHE A 51 41.16 -21.48 17.73
C PHE A 51 40.27 -21.43 16.48
N VAL A 52 40.30 -22.47 15.63
CA VAL A 52 39.46 -22.56 14.43
C VAL A 52 37.97 -22.47 14.80
N ALA A 53 37.51 -23.22 15.81
CA ALA A 53 36.11 -23.14 16.26
C ALA A 53 35.70 -21.72 16.69
N ARG A 54 36.58 -20.97 17.38
CA ARG A 54 36.31 -19.58 17.74
C ARG A 54 36.28 -18.64 16.54
N VAL A 55 37.11 -18.85 15.53
CA VAL A 55 37.10 -18.07 14.28
C VAL A 55 35.82 -18.36 13.50
N SER A 56 35.49 -19.64 13.29
CA SER A 56 34.28 -20.09 12.60
C SER A 56 33.01 -19.53 13.24
N ALA A 57 32.97 -19.47 14.58
CA ALA A 57 31.82 -18.95 15.30
C ALA A 57 31.61 -17.43 15.16
N LEU A 58 32.61 -16.66 14.69
CA LEU A 58 32.41 -15.24 14.39
C LEU A 58 31.44 -15.01 13.23
N ASN A 59 31.26 -16.00 12.34
CA ASN A 59 30.23 -15.98 11.28
C ASN A 59 28.80 -16.09 11.84
N LEU A 60 28.62 -16.44 13.12
CA LEU A 60 27.30 -16.51 13.77
C LEU A 60 26.79 -15.17 14.30
N LEU A 61 27.55 -14.09 14.09
CA LEU A 61 27.22 -12.75 14.52
C LEU A 61 26.75 -11.92 13.32
N PRO A 62 25.56 -11.30 13.38
CA PRO A 62 25.05 -10.49 12.27
C PRO A 62 25.93 -9.29 11.97
N GLU A 63 26.62 -8.74 12.97
CA GLU A 63 27.60 -7.65 12.80
C GLU A 63 28.78 -8.04 11.89
N ASN A 64 29.04 -9.34 11.75
CA ASN A 64 30.17 -9.88 11.00
C ASN A 64 29.76 -10.49 9.65
N GLN A 65 28.51 -10.36 9.20
CA GLN A 65 28.01 -11.07 8.01
C GLN A 65 28.88 -10.82 6.76
N ASN A 66 29.30 -9.57 6.52
CA ASN A 66 30.17 -9.21 5.40
C ASN A 66 31.68 -9.37 5.68
N LYS A 67 32.06 -9.96 6.82
CA LYS A 67 33.46 -10.15 7.24
C LYS A 67 33.93 -11.59 7.02
N SER A 68 33.07 -12.47 6.50
CA SER A 68 33.37 -13.89 6.29
C SER A 68 34.67 -14.09 5.51
N ILE A 69 34.92 -13.29 4.48
CA ILE A 69 36.14 -13.28 3.67
C ILE A 69 37.44 -13.25 4.50
N LEU A 70 37.45 -12.48 5.60
CA LEU A 70 38.60 -12.38 6.48
C LEU A 70 38.79 -13.65 7.33
N PHE A 71 37.68 -14.25 7.76
CA PHE A 71 37.69 -15.49 8.54
C PHE A 71 38.03 -16.68 7.66
N ASP A 72 37.49 -16.74 6.45
CA ASP A 72 37.75 -17.79 5.47
C ASP A 72 39.24 -17.82 5.11
N ALA A 73 39.84 -16.66 4.80
CA ALA A 73 41.27 -16.56 4.54
C ALA A 73 42.14 -16.98 5.73
N LEU A 74 41.73 -16.64 6.96
CA LEU A 74 42.44 -17.08 8.18
C LEU A 74 42.33 -18.59 8.38
N ILE A 75 41.15 -19.18 8.19
CA ILE A 75 40.92 -20.62 8.30
C ILE A 75 41.77 -21.38 7.27
N THR A 76 41.71 -20.98 6.00
CA THR A 76 42.52 -21.61 4.94
C THR A 76 44.00 -21.49 5.22
N SER A 77 44.46 -20.31 5.67
CA SER A 77 45.85 -20.09 6.07
C SER A 77 46.29 -21.05 7.20
N ILE A 78 45.42 -21.32 8.17
CA ILE A 78 45.68 -22.30 9.24
C ILE A 78 45.82 -23.72 8.68
N LEU A 79 44.94 -24.09 7.73
CA LEU A 79 44.93 -25.40 7.09
C LEU A 79 46.15 -25.66 6.18
N THR A 80 46.85 -24.62 5.72
CA THR A 80 48.10 -24.77 4.95
C THR A 80 49.25 -25.40 5.73
N ILE A 81 49.23 -25.28 7.05
CA ILE A 81 50.25 -25.84 7.92
C ILE A 81 49.92 -27.30 8.21
N LYS A 82 50.92 -28.18 8.15
CA LYS A 82 50.75 -29.60 8.48
C LYS A 82 50.28 -29.77 9.92
N ARG A 83 49.35 -30.69 10.16
CA ARG A 83 48.80 -30.98 11.50
C ARG A 83 49.88 -31.24 12.55
N THR A 84 51.00 -31.86 12.14
CA THR A 84 52.15 -32.19 13.00
C THR A 84 52.88 -30.97 13.56
N GLU A 85 52.70 -29.78 12.98
CA GLU A 85 53.31 -28.54 13.48
C GLU A 85 52.51 -27.90 14.62
N TYR A 86 51.22 -28.26 14.77
CA TYR A 86 50.36 -27.83 15.87
C TYR A 86 50.44 -28.81 17.04
N THR A 87 51.46 -28.65 17.90
CA THR A 87 51.75 -29.63 18.98
C THR A 87 51.12 -29.29 20.33
N SER A 88 50.58 -28.08 20.48
CA SER A 88 50.06 -27.58 21.75
C SER A 88 48.57 -27.91 21.94
N THR A 89 48.20 -28.31 23.16
CA THR A 89 46.80 -28.48 23.60
C THR A 89 46.28 -27.28 24.41
N ASN A 90 47.14 -26.27 24.67
CA ASN A 90 46.79 -25.11 25.48
C ASN A 90 45.79 -24.20 24.75
N LYS A 91 44.66 -23.89 25.39
CA LYS A 91 43.68 -22.94 24.84
C LYS A 91 44.21 -21.50 24.90
N MET A 92 43.92 -20.72 23.86
CA MET A 92 44.29 -19.31 23.80
C MET A 92 43.40 -18.46 24.71
N SER A 93 43.99 -17.49 25.42
CA SER A 93 43.22 -16.51 26.21
C SER A 93 42.41 -15.56 25.31
N ASN A 94 41.25 -15.09 25.78
CA ASN A 94 40.39 -14.22 24.98
C ASN A 94 41.00 -12.86 24.64
N GLY A 95 41.81 -12.29 25.55
CA GLY A 95 42.54 -11.04 25.25
C GLY A 95 43.54 -11.22 24.11
N LYS A 96 44.20 -12.38 24.06
CA LYS A 96 45.14 -12.71 22.97
C LYS A 96 44.40 -13.02 21.67
N PHE A 97 43.30 -13.78 21.72
CA PHE A 97 42.43 -14.04 20.57
C PHE A 97 41.95 -12.73 19.94
N ARG A 98 41.39 -11.82 20.76
CA ARG A 98 40.96 -10.49 20.31
C ARG A 98 42.08 -9.71 19.62
N LYS A 99 43.30 -9.76 20.17
CA LYS A 99 44.46 -9.10 19.57
C LYS A 99 44.80 -9.66 18.17
N ILE A 100 44.68 -10.97 17.97
CA ILE A 100 44.93 -11.60 16.67
C ILE A 100 43.84 -11.26 15.66
N ILE A 101 42.56 -11.37 16.04
CA ILE A 101 41.45 -11.02 15.14
C ILE A 101 41.50 -9.55 14.75
N ASN A 102 41.84 -8.64 15.67
CA ASN A 102 42.06 -7.24 15.34
C ASN A 102 43.25 -7.00 14.40
N GLN A 103 44.24 -7.90 14.35
CA GLN A 103 45.32 -7.80 13.35
C GLN A 103 44.80 -8.13 11.95
N ILE A 104 43.90 -9.12 11.84
CA ILE A 104 43.22 -9.45 10.58
C ILE A 104 42.37 -8.29 10.08
N ASP A 105 41.65 -7.61 10.99
CA ASP A 105 40.81 -6.45 10.65
C ASP A 105 41.58 -5.23 10.09
N ASN A 106 42.92 -5.23 10.21
CA ASN A 106 43.80 -4.19 9.70
C ASN A 106 44.56 -4.60 8.43
N MET A 107 44.30 -5.79 7.89
CA MET A 107 44.89 -6.26 6.63
C MET A 107 44.27 -5.53 5.43
N ASN A 108 45.02 -5.42 4.33
CA ASN A 108 44.52 -4.87 3.07
C ASN A 108 43.39 -5.71 2.47
N LEU A 109 43.32 -7.02 2.82
CA LEU A 109 42.23 -7.93 2.46
C LEU A 109 40.84 -7.41 2.84
N LYS A 110 40.75 -6.52 3.84
CA LYS A 110 39.52 -5.84 4.23
C LYS A 110 38.89 -5.04 3.08
N MET A 111 39.68 -4.59 2.12
CA MET A 111 39.18 -3.89 0.92
C MET A 111 38.36 -4.79 -0.01
N GLY A 112 38.48 -6.12 0.10
CA GLY A 112 37.68 -7.09 -0.65
C GLY A 112 36.36 -7.47 0.02
N GLN A 113 35.95 -6.79 1.10
CA GLN A 113 34.65 -7.04 1.74
C GLN A 113 33.52 -6.52 0.87
N ASP A 114 32.68 -7.45 0.41
CA ASP A 114 31.44 -7.09 -0.26
C ASP A 114 30.35 -6.76 0.76
N PRO A 115 29.48 -5.78 0.45
CA PRO A 115 28.30 -5.50 1.26
C PRO A 115 27.41 -6.73 1.33
N ALA A 116 26.74 -6.92 2.47
CA ALA A 116 25.76 -7.99 2.58
C ALA A 116 24.59 -7.70 1.63
N GLU A 117 24.29 -8.62 0.71
CA GLU A 117 23.12 -8.56 -0.18
C GLU A 117 22.02 -9.56 0.20
N ASN A 118 22.29 -10.47 1.14
CA ASN A 118 21.30 -11.40 1.68
C ASN A 118 20.91 -11.01 3.11
N VAL A 119 19.74 -11.46 3.54
CA VAL A 119 19.34 -11.36 4.96
C VAL A 119 20.20 -12.27 5.83
N PHE A 120 20.36 -11.96 7.12
CA PHE A 120 21.26 -12.73 7.99
C PHE A 120 20.83 -14.20 8.19
N VAL A 121 19.52 -14.47 8.20
CA VAL A 121 18.96 -15.84 8.20
C VAL A 121 17.76 -15.93 7.26
N GLU A 122 17.62 -17.07 6.57
CA GLU A 122 16.52 -17.38 5.65
C GLU A 122 15.82 -18.68 6.02
N ASN A 123 14.52 -18.79 5.70
CA ASN A 123 13.77 -20.02 5.89
C ASN A 123 13.82 -20.89 4.63
N VAL A 124 14.19 -22.16 4.80
CA VAL A 124 14.11 -23.20 3.77
C VAL A 124 13.13 -24.29 4.24
N MET A 125 12.22 -24.66 3.35
CA MET A 125 11.12 -25.57 3.60
C MET A 125 11.44 -26.97 3.06
N PHE A 126 11.53 -27.96 3.95
CA PHE A 126 11.77 -29.38 3.58
C PHE A 126 11.21 -30.34 4.64
N TYR A 127 9.94 -30.77 4.51
CA TYR A 127 9.23 -31.54 5.55
C TYR A 127 9.24 -30.86 6.94
N GLY A 128 9.37 -29.54 6.96
CA GLY A 128 9.59 -28.69 8.12
C GLY A 128 10.15 -27.33 7.69
N ASN A 129 10.36 -26.44 8.65
CA ASN A 129 10.95 -25.11 8.43
C ASN A 129 12.33 -25.06 9.06
N TYR A 130 13.33 -24.64 8.30
CA TYR A 130 14.72 -24.62 8.73
C TYR A 130 15.33 -23.27 8.45
N LEU A 131 15.90 -22.65 9.47
CA LEU A 131 16.68 -21.43 9.31
C LEU A 131 18.09 -21.76 8.84
N ILE A 132 18.53 -21.08 7.78
CA ILE A 132 19.89 -21.15 7.26
C ILE A 132 20.60 -19.80 7.35
N PHE A 133 21.93 -19.82 7.36
CA PHE A 133 22.77 -18.63 7.23
C PHE A 133 23.22 -18.49 5.76
N PRO A 134 22.77 -17.49 5.00
CA PRO A 134 23.18 -17.33 3.60
C PRO A 134 24.54 -16.62 3.44
N GLY A 135 24.95 -15.79 4.42
CA GLY A 135 26.18 -15.00 4.33
C GLY A 135 26.17 -14.02 3.15
N ILE A 136 27.29 -13.88 2.44
CA ILE A 136 27.44 -13.05 1.23
C ILE A 136 27.37 -13.87 -0.08
N ASN A 137 26.95 -15.13 0.00
CA ASN A 137 26.93 -16.03 -1.16
C ASN A 137 25.81 -15.69 -2.14
N TYR A 138 25.95 -16.09 -3.42
CA TYR A 138 24.92 -15.86 -4.44
C TYR A 138 23.65 -16.70 -4.18
N LEU A 139 22.57 -16.04 -3.71
CA LEU A 139 21.20 -16.57 -3.56
C LEU A 139 21.07 -17.98 -2.92
N PRO A 140 21.83 -18.33 -1.87
CA PRO A 140 21.93 -19.71 -1.41
C PRO A 140 20.61 -20.31 -0.94
N GLY A 141 19.76 -19.56 -0.23
CA GLY A 141 18.46 -20.08 0.23
C GLY A 141 17.45 -20.23 -0.90
N TYR A 142 17.40 -19.29 -1.83
CA TYR A 142 16.57 -19.40 -3.03
C TYR A 142 16.96 -20.59 -3.90
N CYS A 143 18.25 -20.76 -4.21
CA CYS A 143 18.75 -21.89 -4.99
C CYS A 143 18.45 -23.23 -4.30
N LEU A 144 18.68 -23.31 -2.99
CA LEU A 144 18.40 -24.52 -2.20
C LEU A 144 16.90 -24.86 -2.20
N GLN A 145 16.02 -23.87 -2.01
CA GLN A 145 14.58 -24.08 -2.07
C GLN A 145 14.14 -24.59 -3.46
N MET A 146 14.68 -23.99 -4.54
CA MET A 146 14.32 -24.39 -5.92
C MET A 146 14.80 -25.80 -6.28
N ILE A 147 15.96 -26.24 -5.79
CA ILE A 147 16.42 -27.63 -6.02
C ILE A 147 15.60 -28.63 -5.22
N ILE A 148 15.23 -28.30 -3.97
CA ILE A 148 14.31 -29.12 -3.14
C ILE A 148 12.97 -29.31 -3.86
N GLU A 149 12.37 -28.22 -4.33
CA GLU A 149 11.12 -28.27 -5.09
C GLU A 149 11.26 -29.11 -6.37
N THR A 150 12.39 -29.00 -7.07
CA THR A 150 12.64 -29.75 -8.30
C THR A 150 12.75 -31.25 -8.05
N LEU A 151 13.42 -31.66 -6.97
CA LEU A 151 13.70 -33.06 -6.65
C LEU A 151 12.53 -33.76 -5.95
N PHE A 152 11.79 -33.06 -5.08
CA PHE A 152 10.83 -33.70 -4.17
C PHE A 152 9.38 -33.26 -4.34
N LEU A 153 9.12 -32.09 -4.93
CA LEU A 153 7.75 -31.58 -5.12
C LEU A 153 7.26 -31.70 -6.57
N ARG A 154 8.10 -32.18 -7.48
CA ARG A 154 7.76 -32.43 -8.88
C ARG A 154 7.97 -33.88 -9.24
N THR A 155 7.13 -34.37 -10.15
CA THR A 155 7.32 -35.69 -10.75
C THR A 155 8.65 -35.71 -11.52
N ASN A 156 9.50 -36.68 -11.20
CA ASN A 156 10.79 -36.91 -11.84
C ASN A 156 11.06 -38.42 -11.94
N ASN A 157 12.09 -38.79 -12.71
CA ASN A 157 12.48 -40.18 -12.95
C ASN A 157 13.81 -40.53 -12.27
N PHE A 158 14.24 -39.75 -11.28
CA PHE A 158 15.50 -40.00 -10.59
C PHE A 158 15.43 -41.26 -9.74
N ASP A 159 16.54 -41.98 -9.66
CA ASP A 159 16.64 -43.19 -8.85
C ASP A 159 16.39 -42.92 -7.36
N MET A 160 15.70 -43.84 -6.68
CA MET A 160 15.34 -43.70 -5.27
C MET A 160 16.56 -43.64 -4.35
N GLN A 161 17.65 -44.35 -4.67
CA GLN A 161 18.87 -44.28 -3.87
C GLN A 161 19.55 -42.92 -4.04
N PHE A 162 19.57 -42.36 -5.25
CA PHE A 162 20.04 -40.99 -5.48
C PHE A 162 19.23 -39.98 -4.65
N LEU A 163 17.90 -40.02 -4.74
CA LEU A 163 17.01 -39.12 -4.00
C LEU A 163 17.16 -39.26 -2.48
N LYS A 164 17.35 -40.49 -1.98
CA LYS A 164 17.60 -40.76 -0.57
C LYS A 164 18.91 -40.12 -0.10
N THR A 165 20.00 -40.32 -0.84
CA THR A 165 21.31 -39.73 -0.52
C THR A 165 21.25 -38.20 -0.56
N VAL A 166 20.60 -37.61 -1.56
CA VAL A 166 20.40 -36.16 -1.64
C VAL A 166 19.58 -35.64 -0.45
N SER A 167 18.50 -36.32 -0.10
CA SER A 167 17.67 -35.97 1.07
C SER A 167 18.49 -35.96 2.36
N GLN A 168 19.37 -36.95 2.57
CA GLN A 168 20.25 -37.02 3.74
C GLN A 168 21.25 -35.85 3.78
N LEU A 169 21.83 -35.46 2.65
CA LEU A 169 22.74 -34.31 2.56
C LEU A 169 22.03 -32.98 2.83
N ILE A 170 20.82 -32.80 2.29
CA ILE A 170 19.98 -31.63 2.56
C ILE A 170 19.63 -31.59 4.06
N GLN A 171 19.18 -32.71 4.63
CA GLN A 171 18.82 -32.80 6.03
C GLN A 171 20.03 -32.50 6.94
N LEU A 172 21.24 -32.94 6.58
CA LEU A 172 22.46 -32.60 7.31
C LEU A 172 22.63 -31.08 7.42
N VAL A 173 22.68 -30.39 6.29
CA VAL A 173 22.91 -28.94 6.26
C VAL A 173 21.79 -28.18 6.97
N LEU A 174 20.53 -28.52 6.68
CA LEU A 174 19.39 -27.85 7.29
C LEU A 174 19.33 -28.07 8.81
N SER A 175 19.61 -29.28 9.30
CA SER A 175 19.58 -29.58 10.74
C SER A 175 20.70 -28.86 11.49
N LEU A 176 21.92 -28.83 10.93
CA LEU A 176 23.05 -28.11 11.52
C LEU A 176 22.78 -26.60 11.59
N SER A 177 22.35 -26.01 10.49
CA SER A 177 22.07 -24.57 10.41
C SER A 177 20.93 -24.16 11.35
N ASN A 178 19.83 -24.91 11.32
CA ASN A 178 18.65 -24.61 12.13
C ASN A 178 18.89 -24.78 13.63
N ARG A 179 19.68 -25.80 14.04
CA ARG A 179 20.08 -25.98 15.43
C ARG A 179 20.82 -24.75 15.95
N VAL A 180 21.80 -24.26 15.18
CA VAL A 180 22.58 -23.07 15.56
C VAL A 180 21.71 -21.82 15.62
N ALA A 181 20.84 -21.61 14.62
CA ALA A 181 19.93 -20.46 14.60
C ALA A 181 18.95 -20.46 15.79
N THR A 182 18.40 -21.64 16.13
CA THR A 182 17.44 -21.80 17.24
C THR A 182 18.10 -21.56 18.60
N GLU A 183 19.29 -22.12 18.84
CA GLU A 183 20.05 -21.90 20.08
C GLU A 183 20.46 -20.43 20.29
N LEU A 184 20.60 -19.67 19.20
CA LEU A 184 20.89 -18.24 19.21
C LEU A 184 19.65 -17.33 19.21
N ASP A 185 18.46 -17.92 19.27
CA ASP A 185 17.17 -17.20 19.24
C ASP A 185 16.99 -16.32 17.99
N TYR A 186 17.52 -16.77 16.85
CA TYR A 186 17.29 -16.11 15.56
C TYR A 186 15.95 -16.55 14.96
N ASN A 187 15.20 -15.59 14.43
CA ASN A 187 13.93 -15.83 13.74
C ASN A 187 13.69 -14.76 12.65
N LEU A 188 12.78 -15.05 11.70
CA LEU A 188 12.49 -14.16 10.58
C LEU A 188 11.91 -12.79 11.01
N ALA A 189 11.20 -12.73 12.13
CA ALA A 189 10.57 -11.51 12.60
C ALA A 189 11.60 -10.48 13.10
N SER A 190 12.69 -10.94 13.71
CA SER A 190 13.75 -10.10 14.28
C SER A 190 14.87 -9.71 13.30
N VAL A 191 14.88 -10.26 12.08
CA VAL A 191 15.90 -9.93 11.07
C VAL A 191 15.89 -8.43 10.76
N LYS A 192 17.08 -7.83 10.73
CA LYS A 192 17.33 -6.42 10.43
C LYS A 192 18.68 -6.28 9.72
N LYS A 193 18.85 -5.24 8.91
CA LYS A 193 20.16 -4.86 8.38
C LYS A 193 21.06 -4.42 9.54
N ILE A 194 22.23 -5.03 9.66
CA ILE A 194 23.28 -4.65 10.61
C ILE A 194 24.57 -4.57 9.82
N GLU A 195 25.25 -3.43 9.89
CA GLU A 195 26.52 -3.24 9.21
C GLU A 195 27.48 -2.52 10.14
N GLU A 196 28.58 -3.21 10.49
CA GLU A 196 29.65 -2.69 11.32
C GLU A 196 30.95 -2.60 10.50
N VAL A 197 31.74 -1.57 10.79
CA VAL A 197 33.00 -1.34 10.06
C VAL A 197 34.07 -2.34 10.48
N ASN A 198 34.08 -2.74 11.75
CA ASN A 198 35.11 -3.58 12.36
C ASN A 198 34.54 -4.93 12.77
N ILE A 199 35.42 -5.92 12.93
CA ILE A 199 35.01 -7.25 13.39
C ILE A 199 34.46 -7.16 14.83
N ALA A 200 33.22 -7.58 15.02
CA ALA A 200 32.60 -7.75 16.32
C ALA A 200 33.12 -9.02 17.00
N ILE A 201 33.71 -8.86 18.19
CA ILE A 201 34.23 -9.96 19.00
C ILE A 201 33.48 -9.95 20.34
N PRO A 202 32.69 -10.99 20.65
CA PRO A 202 31.87 -11.00 21.85
C PRO A 202 32.70 -11.22 23.12
N GLU A 203 32.06 -11.07 24.28
CA GLU A 203 32.69 -11.41 25.55
C GLU A 203 32.96 -12.91 25.68
N LYS A 204 33.88 -13.27 26.60
CA LYS A 204 34.34 -14.64 26.85
C LYS A 204 33.21 -15.68 26.82
N LYS A 205 32.18 -15.48 27.65
CA LYS A 205 31.09 -16.44 27.85
C LYS A 205 30.30 -16.67 26.56
N LYS A 206 29.99 -15.59 25.84
CA LYS A 206 29.26 -15.68 24.56
C LYS A 206 30.15 -16.32 23.48
N LEU A 207 31.43 -15.96 23.39
CA LEU A 207 32.37 -16.57 22.44
C LEU A 207 32.53 -18.09 22.65
N GLU A 208 32.67 -18.53 23.91
CA GLU A 208 32.76 -19.95 24.26
C GLU A 208 31.47 -20.70 23.91
N HIS A 209 30.31 -20.09 24.13
CA HIS A 209 29.02 -20.67 23.76
C HIS A 209 28.88 -20.84 22.23
N ILE A 210 29.12 -19.79 21.45
CA ILE A 210 28.99 -19.86 19.98
C ILE A 210 30.04 -20.76 19.33
N ALA A 211 31.26 -20.85 19.89
CA ALA A 211 32.26 -21.82 19.46
C ALA A 211 31.82 -23.28 19.71
N GLY A 212 31.07 -23.51 20.79
CA GLY A 212 30.42 -24.80 21.03
C GLY A 212 29.33 -25.14 20.01
N LEU A 213 28.60 -24.15 19.48
CA LEU A 213 27.53 -24.36 18.50
C LEU A 213 28.04 -24.79 17.12
N VAL A 214 29.24 -24.35 16.72
CA VAL A 214 29.90 -24.79 15.47
C VAL A 214 30.67 -26.10 15.63
N THR A 215 30.67 -26.70 16.83
CA THR A 215 31.32 -27.98 17.11
C THR A 215 30.24 -29.04 17.33
N VAL A 216 30.32 -30.14 16.57
CA VAL A 216 29.25 -31.15 16.48
C VAL A 216 29.83 -32.54 16.71
N ASP A 217 29.12 -33.40 17.41
CA ASP A 217 29.50 -34.80 17.58
C ASP A 217 29.53 -35.53 16.22
N ASN A 218 30.60 -36.27 15.93
CA ASN A 218 30.71 -37.07 14.71
C ASN A 218 29.58 -38.11 14.59
N ASP A 219 29.13 -38.68 15.70
CA ASP A 219 28.04 -39.68 15.70
C ASP A 219 26.72 -39.05 15.24
N TYR A 220 26.50 -37.77 15.55
CA TYR A 220 25.34 -37.02 15.07
C TYR A 220 25.38 -36.81 13.55
N ILE A 221 26.54 -36.43 13.00
CA ILE A 221 26.72 -36.29 11.54
C ILE A 221 26.55 -37.65 10.86
N LYS A 222 27.14 -38.71 11.42
CA LYS A 222 27.02 -40.08 10.91
C LYS A 222 25.56 -40.55 10.89
N CYS A 223 24.78 -40.20 11.90
CA CYS A 223 23.35 -40.50 11.96
C CYS A 223 22.54 -39.82 10.84
N LEU A 224 22.91 -38.58 10.46
CA LEU A 224 22.20 -37.82 9.43
C LEU A 224 22.58 -38.28 8.01
N VAL A 225 23.86 -38.54 7.75
CA VAL A 225 24.36 -38.94 6.42
C VAL A 225 24.11 -40.41 6.15
N GLY A 226 24.37 -41.29 7.13
CA GLY A 226 24.18 -42.73 7.01
C GLY A 226 25.12 -43.46 6.03
N ASP A 227 26.11 -42.76 5.46
CA ASP A 227 27.12 -43.28 4.53
C ASP A 227 28.51 -42.75 4.92
N ASP A 228 29.38 -43.65 5.38
CA ASP A 228 30.74 -43.30 5.85
C ASP A 228 31.64 -42.78 4.72
N LEU A 229 31.46 -43.24 3.47
CA LEU A 229 32.28 -42.79 2.34
C LEU A 229 31.95 -41.35 1.96
N ILE A 230 30.65 -41.02 1.91
CA ILE A 230 30.20 -39.65 1.65
C ILE A 230 30.66 -38.74 2.77
N MET A 231 30.60 -39.21 4.01
CA MET A 231 31.05 -38.46 5.19
C MET A 231 32.54 -38.07 5.09
N GLU A 232 33.43 -39.00 4.73
CA GLU A 232 34.87 -38.72 4.54
C GLU A 232 35.14 -37.66 3.45
N GLU A 233 34.35 -37.64 2.37
CA GLU A 233 34.50 -36.68 1.26
C GLU A 233 34.15 -35.22 1.61
N MET A 234 33.59 -34.97 2.80
CA MET A 234 33.20 -33.62 3.26
C MET A 234 34.22 -32.95 4.18
N TYR A 235 35.28 -33.66 4.59
CA TYR A 235 36.27 -33.14 5.53
C TYR A 235 37.48 -32.50 4.84
N SER A 236 37.89 -31.36 5.38
CA SER A 236 39.15 -30.68 5.08
C SER A 236 40.30 -31.31 5.86
N ASP A 237 41.48 -31.28 5.25
CA ASP A 237 42.73 -31.79 5.81
C ASP A 237 43.75 -30.66 6.01
N PHE A 238 44.73 -30.89 6.90
CA PHE A 238 45.86 -30.00 7.11
C PHE A 238 47.00 -30.27 6.11
N GLY A 239 47.84 -29.25 5.88
CA GLY A 239 48.99 -29.32 4.98
C GLY A 239 48.63 -29.15 3.51
N GLN A 240 47.54 -28.44 3.21
CA GLN A 240 47.03 -28.18 1.87
C GLN A 240 47.50 -26.79 1.39
N GLU A 241 48.03 -26.68 0.16
CA GLU A 241 48.35 -25.38 -0.47
C GLU A 241 49.40 -24.52 0.26
N ASP A 242 49.56 -23.27 -0.19
CA ASP A 242 50.42 -22.24 0.39
C ASP A 242 49.61 -21.01 0.82
N ILE A 243 50.24 -20.14 1.63
CA ILE A 243 49.61 -18.94 2.19
C ILE A 243 49.18 -17.95 1.09
N GLU A 244 49.90 -17.91 -0.04
CA GLU A 244 49.60 -16.98 -1.13
C GLU A 244 48.29 -17.37 -1.82
N THR A 245 48.06 -18.68 -1.97
CA THR A 245 46.80 -19.26 -2.45
C THR A 245 45.69 -19.05 -1.42
N ALA A 246 45.95 -19.23 -0.12
CA ALA A 246 44.97 -19.03 0.94
C ALA A 246 44.38 -17.60 1.02
N LEU A 247 45.15 -16.60 0.55
CA LEU A 247 44.72 -15.20 0.49
C LEU A 247 43.96 -14.86 -0.81
N LYS A 248 43.79 -15.80 -1.74
CA LYS A 248 42.89 -15.63 -2.89
C LYS A 248 41.47 -15.99 -2.48
N VAL A 249 40.61 -15.00 -2.53
CA VAL A 249 39.22 -15.07 -2.04
C VAL A 249 38.38 -16.13 -2.76
N GLU A 250 38.66 -16.39 -4.04
CA GLU A 250 37.88 -17.30 -4.89
C GLU A 250 38.31 -18.78 -4.79
N GLU A 251 39.48 -19.08 -4.23
CA GLU A 251 40.11 -20.42 -4.27
C GLU A 251 40.03 -21.16 -2.91
N GLN A 252 39.02 -20.87 -2.08
CA GLN A 252 38.91 -21.46 -0.74
C GLN A 252 38.49 -22.95 -0.80
N LYS A 253 39.47 -23.87 -0.85
CA LYS A 253 39.23 -25.33 -0.98
C LYS A 253 38.33 -25.94 0.10
N PHE A 254 38.28 -25.37 1.29
CA PHE A 254 37.40 -25.89 2.34
C PHE A 254 35.92 -25.63 2.04
N PHE A 255 35.55 -24.78 1.08
CA PHE A 255 34.15 -24.57 0.71
C PHE A 255 33.50 -25.87 0.17
N VAL A 256 34.23 -26.67 -0.61
CA VAL A 256 33.77 -28.00 -1.06
C VAL A 256 33.89 -29.10 0.02
N LYS A 257 34.50 -28.78 1.17
CA LYS A 257 34.80 -29.66 2.31
C LYS A 257 34.65 -28.91 3.65
N PRO A 258 33.45 -28.43 4.01
CA PRO A 258 33.26 -27.39 5.03
C PRO A 258 33.43 -27.86 6.48
N PHE A 259 33.88 -29.10 6.69
CA PHE A 259 34.02 -29.71 8.00
C PHE A 259 35.49 -30.03 8.30
N LEU A 260 35.88 -29.95 9.58
CA LEU A 260 37.21 -30.34 10.05
C LEU A 260 37.09 -31.35 11.19
N LYS A 261 37.80 -32.49 11.11
CA LYS A 261 37.86 -33.48 12.19
C LYS A 261 38.73 -32.98 13.34
N GLY A 262 38.14 -32.82 14.51
CA GLY A 262 38.81 -32.51 15.77
C GLY A 262 39.42 -33.73 16.46
N ASP A 263 40.21 -33.50 17.51
CA ASP A 263 40.91 -34.56 18.26
C ASP A 263 39.97 -35.43 19.14
N ASN A 264 38.74 -34.99 19.44
CA ASN A 264 37.84 -35.58 20.46
C ASN A 264 36.57 -36.25 19.89
N ASN A 265 36.61 -36.84 18.70
CA ASN A 265 35.41 -37.32 17.98
C ASN A 265 34.39 -36.21 17.68
N GLU A 266 34.87 -35.00 17.50
CA GLU A 266 34.07 -33.82 17.17
C GLU A 266 34.40 -33.34 15.76
N THR A 267 33.43 -32.71 15.12
CA THR A 267 33.54 -32.00 13.84
C THR A 267 33.35 -30.51 14.05
N ILE A 268 34.24 -29.70 13.50
CA ILE A 268 34.08 -28.24 13.45
C ILE A 268 33.50 -27.85 12.09
N ILE A 269 32.43 -27.07 12.11
CA ILE A 269 31.88 -26.40 10.93
C ILE A 269 32.75 -25.17 10.65
N LEU A 270 33.48 -25.17 9.54
CA LEU A 270 34.47 -24.14 9.24
C LEU A 270 33.82 -22.78 8.91
N ASN A 271 32.79 -22.81 8.07
CA ASN A 271 31.94 -21.65 7.82
C ASN A 271 30.50 -22.13 7.62
N ILE A 272 29.59 -21.72 8.52
CA ILE A 272 28.19 -22.14 8.45
C ILE A 272 27.47 -21.56 7.24
N SER A 273 27.89 -20.39 6.73
CA SER A 273 27.17 -19.71 5.65
C SER A 273 27.38 -20.35 4.28
N VAL A 274 28.44 -21.15 4.12
CA VAL A 274 28.74 -21.85 2.87
C VAL A 274 27.96 -23.16 2.71
N LEU A 275 27.34 -23.68 3.79
CA LEU A 275 26.74 -25.02 3.80
C LEU A 275 25.65 -25.19 2.73
N SER A 276 24.84 -24.16 2.48
CA SER A 276 23.79 -24.19 1.46
C SER A 276 24.36 -24.29 0.04
N SER A 277 25.40 -23.53 -0.27
CA SER A 277 26.10 -23.61 -1.57
C SER A 277 26.86 -24.93 -1.71
N PHE A 278 27.45 -25.42 -0.62
CA PHE A 278 28.10 -26.73 -0.55
C PHE A 278 27.15 -27.88 -0.88
N VAL A 279 25.96 -27.95 -0.26
CA VAL A 279 25.03 -29.05 -0.53
C VAL A 279 24.54 -29.00 -1.96
N PHE A 280 24.29 -27.80 -2.52
CA PHE A 280 23.92 -27.65 -3.92
C PHE A 280 25.02 -28.21 -4.85
N HIS A 281 26.28 -27.82 -4.60
CA HIS A 281 27.43 -28.33 -5.36
C HIS A 281 27.54 -29.86 -5.26
N LYS A 282 27.43 -30.43 -4.05
CA LYS A 282 27.47 -31.88 -3.85
C LYS A 282 26.32 -32.61 -4.54
N ILE A 283 25.12 -32.03 -4.60
CA ILE A 283 24.00 -32.58 -5.36
C ILE A 283 24.33 -32.66 -6.85
N ILE A 284 24.95 -31.63 -7.44
CA ILE A 284 25.39 -31.66 -8.85
C ILE A 284 26.42 -32.78 -9.08
N LEU A 285 27.43 -32.89 -8.21
CA LEU A 285 28.46 -33.93 -8.34
C LEU A 285 27.87 -35.33 -8.18
N LEU A 286 26.92 -35.50 -7.26
CA LEU A 286 26.21 -36.76 -7.10
C LEU A 286 25.35 -37.07 -8.32
N ALA A 287 24.66 -36.08 -8.89
CA ALA A 287 23.91 -36.26 -10.11
C ALA A 287 24.82 -36.66 -11.29
N ASP A 288 26.02 -36.09 -11.40
CA ASP A 288 27.05 -36.49 -12.37
C ASP A 288 27.44 -37.97 -12.20
N LYS A 289 27.68 -38.41 -10.96
CA LYS A 289 28.01 -39.80 -10.63
C LYS A 289 26.90 -40.79 -11.03
N TYR A 290 25.63 -40.36 -10.95
CA TYR A 290 24.47 -41.16 -11.35
C TYR A 290 24.03 -40.96 -12.81
N GLY A 291 24.69 -40.07 -13.57
CA GLY A 291 24.34 -39.77 -14.97
C GLY A 291 23.13 -38.83 -15.16
N TYR A 292 22.70 -38.13 -14.11
CA TYR A 292 21.54 -37.24 -14.09
C TYR A 292 21.87 -35.73 -14.13
N LYS A 293 23.15 -35.36 -14.25
CA LYS A 293 23.59 -33.95 -14.16
C LYS A 293 22.82 -33.01 -15.10
N GLU A 294 22.76 -33.34 -16.39
CA GLU A 294 22.06 -32.51 -17.39
C GLU A 294 20.55 -32.44 -17.12
N GLU A 295 19.92 -33.60 -16.85
CA GLU A 295 18.49 -33.69 -16.54
C GLU A 295 18.12 -32.85 -15.31
N LEU A 296 18.93 -32.91 -14.25
CA LEU A 296 18.72 -32.15 -13.02
C LEU A 296 18.83 -30.64 -13.26
N ILE A 297 19.89 -30.19 -13.94
CA ILE A 297 20.12 -28.77 -14.21
C ILE A 297 19.03 -28.21 -15.14
N ASP A 298 18.62 -28.96 -16.15
CA ASP A 298 17.51 -28.58 -17.02
C ASP A 298 16.19 -28.47 -16.26
N ALA A 299 15.90 -29.43 -15.37
CA ALA A 299 14.73 -29.42 -14.51
C ALA A 299 14.76 -28.22 -13.53
N TYR A 300 15.89 -27.95 -12.89
CA TYR A 300 16.10 -26.78 -12.02
C TYR A 300 15.86 -25.47 -12.79
N ASN A 301 16.50 -25.31 -13.95
CA ASN A 301 16.33 -24.14 -14.81
C ASN A 301 14.89 -23.99 -15.31
N ALA A 302 14.16 -25.09 -15.53
CA ALA A 302 12.74 -25.05 -15.86
C ALA A 302 11.88 -24.66 -14.64
N SER A 303 12.27 -25.06 -13.43
CA SER A 303 11.63 -24.67 -12.18
C SER A 303 11.76 -23.18 -11.91
N VAL A 304 12.98 -22.65 -11.96
CA VAL A 304 13.24 -21.22 -11.81
C VAL A 304 12.49 -20.40 -12.87
N TRP A 305 12.51 -20.84 -14.14
CA TRP A 305 11.76 -20.13 -15.18
C TRP A 305 10.25 -20.10 -14.93
N LYS A 306 9.68 -21.18 -14.37
CA LYS A 306 8.26 -21.21 -13.97
C LYS A 306 7.98 -20.21 -12.85
N ASP A 307 8.87 -20.11 -11.86
CA ASP A 307 8.75 -19.15 -10.75
C ASP A 307 8.87 -17.70 -11.23
N CYS A 308 9.84 -17.39 -12.10
CA CYS A 308 9.95 -16.07 -12.72
C CYS A 308 8.69 -15.67 -13.50
N ARG A 309 8.12 -16.61 -14.29
CA ARG A 309 6.87 -16.33 -15.02
C ARG A 309 5.68 -16.12 -14.09
N ARG A 310 5.61 -16.84 -12.97
CA ARG A 310 4.60 -16.62 -11.94
C ARG A 310 4.76 -15.26 -11.29
N SER A 311 5.99 -14.85 -10.97
CA SER A 311 6.30 -13.53 -10.41
C SER A 311 5.87 -12.40 -11.37
N LEU A 312 6.13 -12.54 -12.67
CA LEU A 312 5.67 -11.59 -13.69
C LEU A 312 4.14 -11.59 -13.85
N GLU A 313 3.48 -12.75 -13.74
CA GLU A 313 2.02 -12.84 -13.77
C GLU A 313 1.37 -12.20 -12.55
N VAL A 314 1.96 -12.36 -11.36
CA VAL A 314 1.55 -11.66 -10.13
C VAL A 314 1.68 -10.14 -10.28
N LEU A 315 2.67 -9.67 -11.04
CA LEU A 315 2.84 -8.27 -11.44
C LEU A 315 1.95 -7.86 -12.63
N GLY A 316 0.95 -8.65 -13.02
CA GLY A 316 -0.04 -8.32 -14.05
C GLY A 316 0.38 -8.60 -15.50
N HIS A 317 1.58 -9.14 -15.73
CA HIS A 317 2.10 -9.41 -17.08
C HIS A 317 1.71 -10.82 -17.56
N LYS A 318 0.84 -10.86 -18.57
CA LYS A 318 0.29 -12.07 -19.19
C LYS A 318 0.99 -12.38 -20.50
N LYS A 319 1.07 -13.67 -20.83
CA LYS A 319 1.69 -14.14 -22.08
C LYS A 319 0.89 -13.69 -23.30
N ILE A 320 1.58 -13.11 -24.29
CA ILE A 320 1.04 -12.82 -25.62
C ILE A 320 1.17 -14.05 -26.50
N LYS A 321 0.19 -14.28 -27.39
CA LYS A 321 0.23 -15.35 -28.40
C LYS A 321 1.18 -14.99 -29.55
N GLU A 322 2.48 -15.09 -29.28
CA GLU A 322 3.60 -14.70 -30.15
C GLU A 322 3.50 -15.24 -31.59
N LYS A 323 2.96 -16.44 -31.76
CA LYS A 323 2.84 -17.12 -33.06
C LYS A 323 1.87 -16.41 -33.99
N GLU A 324 0.81 -15.82 -33.45
CA GLU A 324 -0.18 -15.03 -34.23
C GLU A 324 0.47 -13.76 -34.82
N TRP A 325 1.59 -13.31 -34.24
CA TRP A 325 2.32 -12.11 -34.67
C TRP A 325 3.53 -12.45 -35.56
N GLY A 326 3.70 -13.73 -35.92
CA GLY A 326 4.86 -14.21 -36.69
C GLY A 326 6.18 -14.14 -35.91
N ILE A 327 6.12 -14.15 -34.57
CA ILE A 327 7.27 -14.11 -33.67
C ILE A 327 7.58 -15.52 -33.19
N ASN A 328 8.81 -15.96 -33.44
CA ASN A 328 9.35 -17.24 -32.98
C ASN A 328 10.26 -16.98 -31.77
N LEU A 329 9.85 -17.48 -30.61
CA LEU A 329 10.64 -17.44 -29.39
C LEU A 329 11.67 -18.57 -29.38
N LEU A 330 12.87 -18.26 -28.90
CA LEU A 330 13.95 -19.21 -28.69
C LEU A 330 13.76 -19.88 -27.32
N LYS A 331 13.87 -21.22 -27.30
CA LYS A 331 13.88 -22.01 -26.07
C LYS A 331 15.01 -23.04 -26.16
N ARG A 332 16.07 -22.78 -25.42
CA ARG A 332 17.24 -23.65 -25.19
C ARG A 332 17.40 -23.85 -23.69
N ASN A 333 18.28 -24.76 -23.30
CA ASN A 333 18.55 -25.05 -21.88
C ASN A 333 19.10 -23.82 -21.15
N ASN A 334 20.06 -23.14 -21.78
CA ASN A 334 20.73 -21.94 -21.27
C ASN A 334 20.10 -20.60 -21.70
N TYR A 335 19.03 -20.61 -22.50
CA TYR A 335 18.45 -19.37 -23.03
C TYR A 335 16.95 -19.53 -23.34
N LYS A 336 16.10 -18.71 -22.70
CA LYS A 336 14.64 -18.76 -22.85
C LYS A 336 14.08 -17.36 -23.08
N GLU A 337 12.99 -17.28 -23.84
CA GLU A 337 12.33 -16.00 -24.15
C GLU A 337 10.83 -16.06 -23.82
N ALA A 338 10.26 -14.92 -23.43
CA ALA A 338 8.83 -14.67 -23.36
C ALA A 338 8.46 -13.29 -23.91
N LEU A 339 7.26 -13.23 -24.49
CA LEU A 339 6.61 -12.02 -24.94
C LEU A 339 5.37 -11.81 -24.06
N LEU A 340 5.37 -10.76 -23.25
CA LEU A 340 4.31 -10.44 -22.30
C LEU A 340 3.66 -9.09 -22.61
N ASN A 341 2.40 -8.90 -22.22
CA ASN A 341 1.76 -7.59 -22.28
C ASN A 341 2.25 -6.69 -21.13
N VAL A 342 2.29 -5.41 -21.42
CA VAL A 342 2.35 -4.33 -20.43
C VAL A 342 1.05 -3.55 -20.58
N CYS A 343 0.20 -3.64 -19.56
CA CYS A 343 -1.15 -3.11 -19.62
C CYS A 343 -1.89 -3.58 -20.90
N ASN A 344 -2.58 -2.68 -21.60
CA ASN A 344 -3.41 -3.01 -22.76
C ASN A 344 -2.75 -2.76 -24.13
N ASN A 345 -1.64 -2.00 -24.21
CA ASN A 345 -1.08 -1.55 -25.49
C ASN A 345 0.45 -1.59 -25.60
N GLN A 346 1.17 -2.06 -24.57
CA GLN A 346 2.64 -2.10 -24.54
C GLN A 346 3.15 -3.53 -24.37
N ILE A 347 4.46 -3.72 -24.59
CA ILE A 347 5.08 -5.04 -24.71
C ILE A 347 6.30 -5.14 -23.80
N MET A 348 6.42 -6.28 -23.13
CA MET A 348 7.61 -6.66 -22.37
C MET A 348 8.27 -7.90 -22.99
N LEU A 349 9.55 -7.74 -23.34
CA LEU A 349 10.43 -8.81 -23.78
C LEU A 349 11.20 -9.31 -22.56
N VAL A 350 11.04 -10.60 -22.25
CA VAL A 350 11.74 -11.23 -21.14
C VAL A 350 12.69 -12.27 -21.70
N THR A 351 13.98 -12.10 -21.40
CA THR A 351 15.02 -13.06 -21.73
C THR A 351 15.55 -13.65 -20.44
N CYS A 352 15.65 -14.98 -20.36
CA CYS A 352 16.27 -15.68 -19.24
C CYS A 352 17.53 -16.38 -19.74
N ILE A 353 18.69 -15.96 -19.24
CA ILE A 353 19.98 -16.61 -19.46
C ILE A 353 20.22 -17.52 -18.26
N CYS A 354 20.51 -18.78 -18.51
CA CYS A 354 20.67 -19.80 -17.47
C CYS A 354 22.04 -20.48 -17.57
N ASP A 355 22.60 -20.81 -16.42
CA ASP A 355 23.71 -21.76 -16.32
C ASP A 355 23.23 -23.19 -16.63
N ASP A 356 23.75 -23.80 -17.70
CA ASP A 356 23.45 -25.18 -18.13
C ASP A 356 24.44 -26.25 -17.62
N GLY A 357 25.38 -25.88 -16.74
CA GLY A 357 26.34 -26.81 -16.14
C GLY A 357 27.54 -27.15 -17.02
N LYS A 358 27.67 -26.49 -18.18
CA LYS A 358 28.85 -26.59 -19.04
C LYS A 358 30.10 -26.18 -18.25
N ASP A 359 31.16 -26.99 -18.37
CA ASP A 359 32.47 -26.77 -17.73
C ASP A 359 32.38 -26.55 -16.20
N TYR A 360 31.37 -27.14 -15.53
CA TYR A 360 31.22 -27.02 -14.08
C TYR A 360 32.35 -27.72 -13.33
N SER A 361 33.05 -26.96 -12.48
CA SER A 361 34.19 -27.42 -11.68
C SER A 361 33.80 -28.46 -10.63
N LYS A 362 34.72 -29.38 -10.32
CA LYS A 362 34.61 -30.31 -9.18
C LYS A 362 35.36 -29.80 -7.94
N GLU A 363 36.18 -28.75 -8.10
CA GLU A 363 37.10 -28.27 -7.08
C GLU A 363 36.65 -26.94 -6.45
N THR A 364 35.81 -26.19 -7.15
CA THR A 364 35.32 -24.86 -6.75
C THR A 364 33.80 -24.77 -6.81
N ILE A 365 33.20 -24.05 -5.85
CA ILE A 365 31.76 -23.78 -5.79
C ILE A 365 31.41 -22.50 -6.56
N PHE A 366 32.27 -21.49 -6.43
CA PHE A 366 32.13 -20.17 -7.03
C PHE A 366 33.14 -20.04 -8.18
N ASP A 367 32.66 -19.71 -9.38
CA ASP A 367 33.45 -19.58 -10.62
C ASP A 367 32.65 -18.79 -11.67
N MET A 368 33.18 -18.55 -12.87
CA MET A 368 32.47 -17.92 -13.97
C MET A 368 31.91 -18.96 -14.96
N TYR A 369 30.69 -18.74 -15.43
CA TYR A 369 30.10 -19.51 -16.53
C TYR A 369 30.69 -19.06 -17.87
N PRO A 370 31.05 -19.98 -18.80
CA PRO A 370 31.56 -19.62 -20.13
C PRO A 370 30.47 -18.97 -21.00
N SER A 371 30.36 -17.65 -20.93
CA SER A 371 29.20 -16.88 -21.41
C SER A 371 29.43 -16.06 -22.70
N ASP A 372 30.60 -16.14 -23.33
CA ASP A 372 31.01 -15.30 -24.48
C ASP A 372 29.99 -15.25 -25.63
N GLN A 373 29.28 -16.36 -25.85
CA GLN A 373 28.28 -16.50 -26.91
C GLN A 373 26.98 -15.71 -26.67
N PHE A 374 26.69 -15.28 -25.44
CA PHE A 374 25.41 -14.64 -25.13
C PHE A 374 25.32 -13.21 -25.64
N SER A 375 26.42 -12.46 -25.65
CA SER A 375 26.44 -11.07 -26.09
C SER A 375 25.99 -10.92 -27.55
N GLU A 376 26.57 -11.71 -28.47
CA GLU A 376 26.16 -11.74 -29.88
C GLU A 376 24.72 -12.26 -30.05
N LEU A 377 24.34 -13.29 -29.27
CA LEU A 377 23.00 -13.85 -29.32
C LEU A 377 21.95 -12.82 -28.91
N LEU A 378 22.14 -12.12 -27.78
CA LEU A 378 21.26 -11.08 -27.28
C LEU A 378 21.06 -9.98 -28.32
N GLU A 379 22.15 -9.47 -28.89
CA GLU A 379 22.08 -8.39 -29.89
C GLU A 379 21.28 -8.82 -31.14
N ARG A 380 21.52 -10.04 -31.62
CA ARG A 380 20.76 -10.62 -32.74
C ARG A 380 19.28 -10.79 -32.41
N ARG A 381 18.95 -11.30 -31.22
CA ARG A 381 17.57 -11.56 -30.79
C ARG A 381 16.80 -10.27 -30.54
N ILE A 382 17.39 -9.29 -29.86
CA ILE A 382 16.82 -7.94 -29.70
C ILE A 382 16.52 -7.31 -31.06
N SER A 383 17.44 -7.43 -32.04
CA SER A 383 17.22 -6.94 -33.40
C SER A 383 16.07 -7.64 -34.13
N TYR A 384 15.95 -8.96 -33.95
CA TYR A 384 14.81 -9.72 -34.46
C TYR A 384 13.47 -9.23 -33.88
N PHE A 385 13.38 -9.05 -32.56
CA PHE A 385 12.16 -8.60 -31.91
C PHE A 385 11.73 -7.20 -32.34
N HIS A 386 12.65 -6.22 -32.34
CA HIS A 386 12.31 -4.85 -32.76
C HIS A 386 11.81 -4.80 -34.21
N LYS A 387 12.42 -5.58 -35.12
CA LYS A 387 11.94 -5.70 -36.50
C LYS A 387 10.51 -6.25 -36.54
N LYS A 388 10.24 -7.36 -35.83
CA LYS A 388 8.92 -8.01 -35.82
C LYS A 388 7.84 -7.18 -35.15
N LEU A 389 8.15 -6.49 -34.06
CA LEU A 389 7.21 -5.62 -33.37
C LEU A 389 6.89 -4.36 -34.20
N SER A 390 7.86 -3.83 -34.93
CA SER A 390 7.62 -2.75 -35.89
C SER A 390 6.70 -3.18 -37.04
N GLU A 391 6.80 -4.43 -37.53
CA GLU A 391 5.87 -5.00 -38.52
C GLU A 391 4.42 -5.02 -37.98
N GLN A 392 4.24 -5.11 -36.65
CA GLN A 392 2.96 -5.04 -35.94
C GLN A 392 2.56 -3.62 -35.50
N LYS A 393 3.26 -2.57 -35.97
CA LYS A 393 3.04 -1.15 -35.62
C LYS A 393 3.24 -0.82 -34.13
N VAL A 394 4.00 -1.62 -33.39
CA VAL A 394 4.42 -1.28 -32.01
C VAL A 394 5.57 -0.27 -32.09
N LYS A 395 5.47 0.85 -31.37
CA LYS A 395 6.51 1.88 -31.33
C LYS A 395 7.65 1.44 -30.39
N ASN A 396 8.88 1.91 -30.64
CA ASN A 396 10.02 1.56 -29.78
C ASN A 396 9.85 2.04 -28.32
N GLU A 397 9.13 3.14 -28.09
CA GLU A 397 8.79 3.67 -26.76
C GLU A 397 7.75 2.83 -25.98
N ASP A 398 7.15 1.84 -26.63
CA ASP A 398 6.18 0.89 -26.06
C ASP A 398 6.79 -0.49 -25.77
N ILE A 399 8.12 -0.65 -25.92
CA ILE A 399 8.83 -1.92 -25.75
C ILE A 399 9.76 -1.83 -24.54
N PHE A 400 9.55 -2.72 -23.57
CA PHE A 400 10.38 -2.90 -22.38
C PHE A 400 11.17 -4.21 -22.45
N HIS A 401 12.37 -4.24 -21.89
CA HIS A 401 13.23 -5.43 -21.85
C HIS A 401 13.60 -5.78 -20.42
N ILE A 402 13.44 -7.05 -20.06
CA ILE A 402 13.92 -7.62 -18.79
C ILE A 402 14.82 -8.80 -19.12
N ILE A 403 16.02 -8.81 -18.52
CA ILE A 403 16.99 -9.88 -18.64
C ILE A 403 17.14 -10.52 -17.27
N ILE A 404 16.86 -11.82 -17.18
CA ILE A 404 16.95 -12.60 -15.96
C ILE A 404 18.18 -13.50 -16.03
N PHE A 405 19.09 -13.36 -15.07
CA PHE A 405 20.29 -14.20 -14.94
C PHE A 405 20.08 -15.27 -13.88
N ASN A 406 19.96 -16.53 -14.29
CA ASN A 406 19.82 -17.66 -13.39
C ASN A 406 21.11 -18.48 -13.32
N SER A 407 21.66 -18.62 -12.11
CA SER A 407 22.82 -19.45 -11.81
C SER A 407 22.65 -20.06 -10.41
N TYR A 408 23.63 -20.85 -9.97
CA TYR A 408 23.62 -21.57 -8.68
C TYR A 408 25.02 -21.58 -8.03
N GLY A 409 25.72 -20.44 -8.12
CA GLY A 409 27.05 -20.22 -7.56
C GLY A 409 28.04 -19.64 -8.56
N ARG A 410 27.78 -19.74 -9.87
CA ARG A 410 28.64 -19.17 -10.90
C ARG A 410 28.18 -17.80 -11.40
N GLY A 411 29.10 -16.88 -11.67
CA GLY A 411 28.78 -15.62 -12.32
C GLY A 411 28.44 -15.81 -13.80
N ILE A 412 27.50 -15.03 -14.34
CA ILE A 412 27.16 -15.04 -15.77
C ILE A 412 27.31 -13.63 -16.31
N ASN A 413 28.15 -13.46 -17.33
CA ASN A 413 28.35 -12.17 -17.99
C ASN A 413 27.69 -12.15 -19.37
N ALA A 414 26.85 -11.14 -19.63
CA ALA A 414 26.35 -10.89 -20.99
C ALA A 414 26.12 -9.39 -21.19
N SER A 415 26.61 -8.85 -22.30
CA SER A 415 26.49 -7.43 -22.65
C SER A 415 26.09 -7.27 -24.12
N PHE A 416 25.62 -6.09 -24.52
CA PHE A 416 25.34 -5.80 -25.92
C PHE A 416 25.48 -4.29 -26.18
N ASN A 417 25.91 -3.92 -27.39
CA ASN A 417 26.25 -2.52 -27.73
C ASN A 417 25.09 -1.73 -28.35
N LYS A 418 23.92 -2.36 -28.53
CA LYS A 418 22.79 -1.76 -29.22
C LYS A 418 22.10 -0.69 -28.37
N LYS A 419 22.00 0.53 -28.89
CA LYS A 419 21.21 1.60 -28.26
C LYS A 419 19.71 1.32 -28.40
N LEU A 420 19.05 1.11 -27.27
CA LEU A 420 17.61 0.92 -27.17
C LEU A 420 16.92 2.20 -26.69
N PHE A 421 15.58 2.24 -26.80
CA PHE A 421 14.82 3.39 -26.28
C PHE A 421 14.85 3.42 -24.75
N TYR A 422 14.59 2.27 -24.12
CA TYR A 422 14.85 2.04 -22.71
C TYR A 422 15.97 1.01 -22.56
N HIS A 423 16.91 1.29 -21.66
CA HIS A 423 17.88 0.32 -21.17
C HIS A 423 17.17 -0.86 -20.50
N PRO A 424 17.58 -2.11 -20.79
CA PRO A 424 16.98 -3.29 -20.16
C PRO A 424 17.16 -3.31 -18.65
N LEU A 425 16.22 -3.94 -17.98
CA LEU A 425 16.30 -4.25 -16.56
C LEU A 425 16.95 -5.63 -16.37
N ALA A 426 18.13 -5.68 -15.77
CA ALA A 426 18.77 -6.92 -15.37
C ALA A 426 18.34 -7.30 -13.94
N LEU A 427 17.92 -8.54 -13.73
CA LEU A 427 17.53 -9.07 -12.42
C LEU A 427 18.03 -10.51 -12.27
N ASN A 428 18.24 -10.95 -11.04
CA ASN A 428 18.22 -12.37 -10.72
C ASN A 428 16.79 -12.84 -10.34
N PRO A 429 16.52 -14.16 -10.33
CA PRO A 429 15.19 -14.68 -10.03
C PRO A 429 14.64 -14.28 -8.65
N TYR A 430 15.49 -14.20 -7.63
CA TYR A 430 15.07 -13.88 -6.27
C TYR A 430 14.71 -12.40 -6.13
N GLU A 431 15.43 -11.50 -6.79
CA GLU A 431 15.07 -10.08 -6.87
C GLU A 431 13.70 -9.89 -7.51
N LEU A 432 13.44 -10.55 -8.64
CA LEU A 432 12.13 -10.51 -9.30
C LEU A 432 11.02 -11.04 -8.37
N LYS A 433 11.28 -12.11 -7.62
CA LYS A 433 10.35 -12.63 -6.61
C LYS A 433 10.08 -11.60 -5.51
N CYS A 434 11.13 -10.96 -4.97
CA CYS A 434 10.99 -9.89 -3.96
C CYS A 434 10.16 -8.72 -4.49
N ILE A 435 10.40 -8.27 -5.72
CA ILE A 435 9.59 -7.23 -6.38
C ILE A 435 8.13 -7.67 -6.48
N SER A 436 7.86 -8.92 -6.89
CA SER A 436 6.50 -9.44 -7.01
C SER A 436 5.74 -9.49 -5.68
N ILE A 437 6.44 -9.69 -4.56
CA ILE A 437 5.87 -9.70 -3.21
C ILE A 437 5.61 -8.27 -2.72
N ASN A 438 6.61 -7.40 -2.82
CA ASN A 438 6.53 -6.03 -2.32
C ASN A 438 5.55 -5.18 -3.13
N GLU A 439 5.56 -5.32 -4.46
CA GLU A 439 4.84 -4.44 -5.40
C GLU A 439 3.60 -5.09 -6.04
N LYS A 440 3.17 -6.26 -5.54
CA LYS A 440 1.95 -6.99 -5.99
C LYS A 440 0.74 -6.11 -6.36
N PRO A 441 0.39 -5.02 -5.62
CA PRO A 441 -0.76 -4.19 -5.96
C PRO A 441 -0.60 -3.32 -7.21
N ASP A 442 0.61 -3.21 -7.79
CA ASP A 442 0.91 -2.35 -8.92
C ASP A 442 1.35 -3.13 -10.16
N GLU A 443 0.39 -3.44 -11.03
CA GLU A 443 0.61 -4.14 -12.31
C GLU A 443 1.51 -3.36 -13.30
N ALA A 444 1.82 -2.10 -12.99
CA ALA A 444 2.64 -1.21 -13.79
C ALA A 444 3.99 -0.87 -13.13
N PHE A 445 4.36 -1.53 -12.03
CA PHE A 445 5.58 -1.19 -11.29
C PHE A 445 6.84 -1.23 -12.18
N LEU A 446 7.12 -2.37 -12.82
CA LEU A 446 8.31 -2.57 -13.66
C LEU A 446 8.44 -1.55 -14.80
N PRO A 447 7.43 -1.33 -15.66
CA PRO A 447 7.55 -0.33 -16.74
C PRO A 447 7.71 1.10 -16.22
N ARG A 448 7.12 1.46 -15.07
CA ARG A 448 7.30 2.78 -14.44
C ARG A 448 8.71 2.96 -13.93
N TYR A 449 9.23 1.96 -13.22
CA TYR A 449 10.60 1.96 -12.74
C TYR A 449 11.61 2.08 -13.90
N ILE A 450 11.44 1.29 -14.97
CA ILE A 450 12.29 1.36 -16.16
C ILE A 450 12.27 2.76 -16.77
N ARG A 451 11.10 3.40 -16.92
CA ARG A 451 11.00 4.79 -17.41
C ARG A 451 11.72 5.77 -16.51
N ALA A 452 11.50 5.69 -15.20
CA ALA A 452 12.12 6.59 -14.23
C ALA A 452 13.65 6.46 -14.25
N LYS A 453 14.18 5.23 -14.25
CA LYS A 453 15.63 4.96 -14.32
C LYS A 453 16.24 5.50 -15.63
N ASN A 454 15.54 5.35 -16.75
CA ASN A 454 15.97 5.85 -18.06
C ASN A 454 15.91 7.39 -18.19
N SER A 455 15.26 8.09 -17.26
CA SER A 455 15.25 9.56 -17.24
C SER A 455 16.47 10.19 -16.55
N LEU A 456 17.30 9.38 -15.88
CA LEU A 456 18.49 9.82 -15.17
C LEU A 456 19.61 10.23 -16.15
N ARG A 457 20.46 11.19 -15.76
CA ARG A 457 21.58 11.65 -16.60
C ARG A 457 22.56 10.53 -16.96
N SER A 458 22.86 9.70 -15.97
CA SER A 458 23.69 8.51 -16.07
C SER A 458 23.05 7.46 -15.16
N GLY A 459 22.83 6.25 -15.68
CA GLY A 459 22.31 5.16 -14.87
C GLY A 459 23.26 4.85 -13.71
N PRO A 460 22.73 4.48 -12.53
CA PRO A 460 23.55 3.90 -11.46
C PRO A 460 24.27 2.64 -11.97
N SER A 461 25.44 2.34 -11.40
CA SER A 461 26.28 1.20 -11.78
C SER A 461 25.47 -0.10 -11.83
N GLU A 462 25.62 -0.89 -12.90
CA GLU A 462 24.99 -2.20 -13.09
C GLU A 462 25.75 -3.34 -12.38
N LEU A 463 26.83 -3.03 -11.66
CA LEU A 463 27.68 -4.02 -10.99
C LEU A 463 27.11 -4.55 -9.66
N LEU A 464 26.00 -3.99 -9.18
CA LEU A 464 25.42 -4.28 -7.86
C LEU A 464 23.96 -4.72 -8.02
N SER A 465 23.39 -5.34 -6.97
CA SER A 465 21.97 -5.70 -6.97
C SER A 465 21.08 -4.52 -7.40
N GLU A 466 20.18 -4.77 -8.34
CA GLU A 466 19.27 -3.74 -8.86
C GLU A 466 18.25 -3.30 -7.79
N LEU A 467 18.05 -4.13 -6.76
CA LEU A 467 17.22 -3.79 -5.61
C LEU A 467 17.73 -2.56 -4.85
N ASN A 468 19.03 -2.24 -4.90
CA ASN A 468 19.55 -1.00 -4.29
C ASN A 468 18.90 0.24 -4.95
N ASN A 469 18.79 0.24 -6.27
CA ASN A 469 18.17 1.33 -7.03
C ASN A 469 16.65 1.38 -6.82
N ILE A 470 16.03 0.19 -6.76
CA ILE A 470 14.59 0.06 -6.50
C ILE A 470 14.25 0.54 -5.09
N GLU A 471 15.08 0.24 -4.08
CA GLU A 471 14.89 0.71 -2.71
C GLU A 471 14.81 2.24 -2.66
N ILE A 472 15.78 2.93 -3.27
CA ILE A 472 15.78 4.39 -3.36
C ILE A 472 14.53 4.90 -4.08
N TYR A 473 14.16 4.27 -5.19
CA TYR A 473 12.98 4.67 -5.97
C TYR A 473 11.69 4.54 -5.15
N VAL A 474 11.48 3.41 -4.47
CA VAL A 474 10.28 3.15 -3.66
C VAL A 474 10.25 4.03 -2.41
N HIS A 475 11.37 4.19 -1.71
CA HIS A 475 11.49 5.01 -0.51
C HIS A 475 11.17 6.49 -0.79
N ASN A 476 11.51 6.98 -1.99
CA ASN A 476 11.24 8.34 -2.43
C ASN A 476 9.93 8.43 -3.26
N HIS A 477 8.88 7.74 -2.80
CA HIS A 477 7.53 7.77 -3.37
C HIS A 477 7.47 7.44 -4.86
N TYR A 478 8.16 6.37 -5.27
CA TYR A 478 8.24 5.93 -6.66
C TYR A 478 8.84 7.00 -7.58
N SER A 479 9.95 7.62 -7.14
CA SER A 479 10.71 8.58 -7.93
C SER A 479 12.18 8.63 -7.49
N PHE A 480 13.05 9.23 -8.32
CA PHE A 480 14.45 9.51 -7.94
C PHE A 480 14.63 10.93 -7.38
N TYR A 481 13.53 11.58 -6.96
CA TYR A 481 13.60 12.87 -6.27
C TYR A 481 14.04 12.66 -4.82
N ILE A 482 15.30 12.97 -4.52
CA ILE A 482 15.88 12.73 -3.19
C ILE A 482 15.65 13.91 -2.24
N ASN A 483 15.90 15.13 -2.71
CA ASN A 483 15.75 16.35 -1.92
C ASN A 483 15.64 17.60 -2.81
N ASP A 484 15.42 18.73 -2.16
CA ASP A 484 15.22 20.04 -2.78
C ASP A 484 16.49 20.62 -3.46
N ASP A 485 17.67 20.08 -3.15
CA ASP A 485 18.95 20.61 -3.60
C ASP A 485 19.57 19.86 -4.79
N PHE A 486 18.95 18.75 -5.22
CA PHE A 486 19.54 17.83 -6.19
C PHE A 486 18.55 17.42 -7.28
N ASN A 487 18.93 17.64 -8.56
CA ASN A 487 18.21 17.09 -9.71
C ASN A 487 18.96 15.89 -10.33
N PRO A 488 18.43 14.66 -10.26
CA PRO A 488 19.04 13.45 -10.83
C PRO A 488 19.02 13.38 -12.37
N LYS A 489 18.22 14.21 -13.04
CA LYS A 489 18.19 14.33 -14.51
C LYS A 489 19.34 15.18 -15.05
N LYS A 490 19.94 16.01 -14.19
CA LYS A 490 21.07 16.91 -14.53
C LYS A 490 22.38 16.51 -13.88
N ASN A 491 22.34 15.74 -12.78
CA ASN A 491 23.53 15.32 -12.03
C ASN A 491 23.58 13.79 -11.94
N THR A 492 24.78 13.24 -11.85
CA THR A 492 24.98 11.80 -11.67
C THR A 492 24.55 11.38 -10.28
N LEU A 493 23.64 10.40 -10.20
CA LEU A 493 23.25 9.75 -8.96
C LEU A 493 24.16 8.54 -8.72
N PHE A 494 24.87 8.54 -7.60
CA PHE A 494 25.64 7.38 -7.14
C PHE A 494 24.84 6.68 -6.03
N VAL A 495 24.58 5.39 -6.24
CA VAL A 495 23.86 4.55 -5.28
C VAL A 495 24.88 3.69 -4.56
N ALA A 496 24.90 3.76 -3.23
CA ALA A 496 25.73 2.89 -2.41
C ALA A 496 25.12 1.48 -2.37
N PRO A 497 25.94 0.43 -2.33
CA PRO A 497 25.43 -0.93 -2.19
C PRO A 497 24.95 -1.25 -0.76
N GLY A 498 24.19 -2.33 -0.62
CA GLY A 498 23.74 -2.90 0.65
C GLY A 498 22.32 -2.52 1.07
N ASP A 499 21.66 -1.60 0.37
CA ASP A 499 20.25 -1.22 0.61
C ASP A 499 19.26 -2.28 0.09
N SER A 500 19.71 -3.18 -0.78
CA SER A 500 18.95 -4.36 -1.25
C SER A 500 18.44 -5.22 -0.09
N VAL A 501 19.19 -5.34 1.01
CA VAL A 501 18.82 -6.15 2.18
C VAL A 501 17.52 -5.64 2.81
N ASP A 502 17.33 -4.33 2.95
CA ASP A 502 16.08 -3.80 3.52
C ASP A 502 14.87 -4.11 2.63
N TYR A 503 15.05 -4.06 1.31
CA TYR A 503 14.02 -4.46 0.35
C TYR A 503 13.65 -5.94 0.49
N ILE A 504 14.65 -6.82 0.63
CA ILE A 504 14.47 -8.27 0.82
C ILE A 504 13.82 -8.55 2.18
N ILE A 505 14.27 -7.91 3.27
CA ILE A 505 13.66 -8.05 4.61
C ILE A 505 12.17 -7.70 4.57
N ARG A 506 11.79 -6.64 3.84
CA ARG A 506 10.37 -6.30 3.66
C ARG A 506 9.60 -7.41 2.96
N ALA A 507 10.16 -8.00 1.90
CA ALA A 507 9.52 -9.12 1.20
C ALA A 507 9.37 -10.35 2.11
N VAL A 508 10.44 -10.75 2.81
CA VAL A 508 10.44 -11.89 3.74
C VAL A 508 9.42 -11.70 4.85
N LYS A 509 9.37 -10.51 5.49
CA LYS A 509 8.40 -10.22 6.56
C LYS A 509 6.97 -10.09 6.06
N LYS A 510 6.78 -9.60 4.84
CA LYS A 510 5.45 -9.42 4.23
C LYS A 510 4.84 -10.76 3.84
N GLU A 511 5.62 -11.67 3.28
CA GLU A 511 5.15 -13.01 2.90
C GLU A 511 5.12 -13.96 4.11
N ASN A 512 6.11 -13.88 5.01
CA ASN A 512 6.35 -14.80 6.13
C ASN A 512 6.07 -16.26 5.76
N LYS A 513 6.59 -16.69 4.61
CA LYS A 513 6.27 -17.98 4.00
C LYS A 513 6.87 -19.14 4.78
N HIS A 514 6.05 -20.13 5.13
CA HIS A 514 6.50 -21.33 5.83
C HIS A 514 5.52 -22.51 5.66
N LEU A 515 5.95 -23.71 6.04
CA LEU A 515 5.16 -24.94 6.03
C LEU A 515 4.42 -25.14 7.35
N VAL A 516 3.19 -25.63 7.25
CA VAL A 516 2.34 -26.03 8.38
C VAL A 516 1.65 -27.35 8.06
N GLU A 517 1.20 -28.09 9.07
CA GLU A 517 0.36 -29.27 8.82
C GLU A 517 -0.91 -28.84 8.08
N SER A 518 -1.24 -29.55 7.01
CA SER A 518 -2.38 -29.22 6.16
C SER A 518 -3.70 -29.66 6.81
N TYR A 519 -4.78 -28.99 6.42
CA TYR A 519 -6.13 -29.54 6.64
C TYR A 519 -6.34 -30.87 5.89
N LYS A 520 -5.48 -31.23 4.92
CA LYS A 520 -5.42 -32.58 4.32
C LYS A 520 -4.48 -33.47 5.13
N ASP A 521 -5.00 -34.59 5.64
CA ASP A 521 -4.22 -35.51 6.47
C ASP A 521 -2.93 -35.98 5.77
N SER A 522 -1.83 -36.05 6.53
CA SER A 522 -0.50 -36.49 6.06
C SER A 522 0.20 -35.57 5.04
N PHE A 523 -0.29 -34.33 4.85
CA PHE A 523 0.38 -33.34 3.99
C PHE A 523 0.75 -32.08 4.79
N PHE A 524 1.78 -31.38 4.32
CA PHE A 524 2.07 -30.01 4.72
C PHE A 524 1.57 -29.04 3.65
N SER A 525 1.08 -27.88 4.07
CA SER A 525 0.69 -26.77 3.20
C SER A 525 1.67 -25.62 3.38
N GLU A 526 2.04 -24.98 2.27
CA GLU A 526 2.77 -23.71 2.30
C GLU A 526 1.76 -22.57 2.52
N VAL A 527 2.01 -21.76 3.55
CA VAL A 527 1.15 -20.62 3.90
C VAL A 527 1.90 -19.29 3.83
N VAL A 528 1.16 -18.21 3.57
CA VAL A 528 1.69 -16.83 3.52
C VAL A 528 0.83 -15.90 4.36
N LEU A 529 1.46 -14.90 4.96
CA LEU A 529 0.81 -13.99 5.91
C LEU A 529 -0.27 -13.14 5.23
N ASN A 530 -1.47 -13.16 5.82
CA ASN A 530 -2.62 -12.39 5.37
C ASN A 530 -2.97 -11.26 6.35
N ASP A 531 -2.89 -11.51 7.66
CA ASP A 531 -3.03 -10.49 8.71
C ASP A 531 -1.92 -10.65 9.76
N LYS A 532 -1.01 -9.66 9.82
CA LYS A 532 0.13 -9.65 10.73
C LYS A 532 -0.26 -9.52 12.19
N ALA A 533 -1.20 -8.64 12.53
CA ALA A 533 -1.58 -8.37 13.92
C ALA A 533 -2.25 -9.60 14.55
N ARG A 534 -2.96 -10.37 13.73
CA ARG A 534 -3.77 -11.52 14.13
C ARG A 534 -3.13 -12.88 13.83
N LYS A 535 -1.92 -12.90 13.25
CA LYS A 535 -1.24 -14.13 12.79
C LYS A 535 -2.15 -15.03 11.93
N ILE A 536 -2.86 -14.41 10.98
CA ILE A 536 -3.72 -15.11 10.02
C ILE A 536 -2.95 -15.32 8.72
N TYR A 537 -2.95 -16.54 8.20
CA TYR A 537 -2.27 -16.93 6.99
C TYR A 537 -3.23 -17.51 5.95
N ALA A 538 -2.86 -17.39 4.68
CA ALA A 538 -3.58 -17.97 3.55
C ALA A 538 -2.77 -19.11 2.91
N ASP A 539 -3.46 -20.16 2.49
CA ASP A 539 -2.90 -21.27 1.71
C ASP A 539 -2.44 -20.77 0.33
N THR A 540 -1.28 -21.27 -0.15
CA THR A 540 -0.70 -20.91 -1.46
C THR A 540 -1.09 -21.84 -2.60
N ILE A 541 -1.90 -22.88 -2.36
CA ILE A 541 -2.35 -23.84 -3.37
C ILE A 541 -3.50 -23.23 -4.19
N PHE A 542 -3.26 -22.98 -5.48
CA PHE A 542 -4.24 -22.37 -6.41
C PHE A 542 -5.08 -23.35 -7.22
N ASP A 543 -4.81 -24.66 -7.15
CA ASP A 543 -5.39 -25.63 -8.09
C ASP A 543 -6.89 -25.90 -7.86
N VAL A 544 -7.43 -25.54 -6.69
CA VAL A 544 -8.85 -25.76 -6.36
C VAL A 544 -9.43 -24.52 -5.65
N PRO A 545 -10.51 -23.90 -6.16
CA PRO A 545 -11.11 -22.73 -5.52
C PRO A 545 -11.73 -23.12 -4.17
N ARG A 546 -11.10 -22.68 -3.09
CA ARG A 546 -11.49 -22.92 -1.70
C ARG A 546 -11.17 -21.67 -0.88
N ALA A 547 -12.02 -21.35 0.09
CA ALA A 547 -11.72 -20.35 1.10
C ALA A 547 -11.01 -21.08 2.24
N SER A 548 -9.78 -20.71 2.56
CA SER A 548 -9.00 -21.34 3.62
C SER A 548 -8.06 -20.34 4.25
N LEU A 549 -8.20 -20.18 5.56
CA LEU A 549 -7.31 -19.37 6.39
C LEU A 549 -6.82 -20.22 7.56
N LEU A 550 -5.59 -19.96 7.98
CA LEU A 550 -4.99 -20.52 9.19
C LEU A 550 -4.83 -19.41 10.22
N VAL A 551 -5.19 -19.69 11.47
CA VAL A 551 -4.85 -18.83 12.62
C VAL A 551 -3.80 -19.55 13.46
N GLU A 552 -2.64 -18.92 13.64
CA GLU A 552 -1.55 -19.48 14.45
C GLU A 552 -1.55 -18.93 15.87
N PHE A 553 -1.53 -19.84 16.85
CA PHE A 553 -1.34 -19.56 18.27
C PHE A 553 -0.03 -20.19 18.74
N SER A 554 0.47 -19.78 19.91
CA SER A 554 1.70 -20.36 20.48
C SER A 554 1.60 -21.85 20.83
N ASN A 555 0.39 -22.38 20.96
CA ASN A 555 0.08 -23.73 21.43
C ASN A 555 -0.73 -24.60 20.45
N VAL A 556 -1.30 -24.02 19.38
CA VAL A 556 -2.11 -24.75 18.38
C VAL A 556 -2.24 -23.94 17.09
N ASN A 557 -2.41 -24.64 15.97
CA ASN A 557 -2.78 -24.07 14.68
C ASN A 557 -4.25 -24.41 14.35
N ILE A 558 -5.06 -23.41 14.00
CA ILE A 558 -6.48 -23.62 13.68
C ILE A 558 -6.76 -23.25 12.22
N TRP A 559 -7.08 -24.26 11.42
CA TRP A 559 -7.54 -24.09 10.04
C TRP A 559 -9.04 -23.80 10.00
N VAL A 560 -9.44 -22.78 9.25
CA VAL A 560 -10.85 -22.49 8.90
C VAL A 560 -10.98 -22.57 7.39
N TYR A 561 -11.77 -23.53 6.88
CA TYR A 561 -11.82 -23.76 5.44
C TYR A 561 -13.17 -24.25 4.90
N SER A 562 -13.42 -23.99 3.62
CA SER A 562 -14.60 -24.49 2.91
C SER A 562 -14.32 -25.82 2.18
N PRO A 563 -15.35 -26.56 1.74
CA PRO A 563 -15.26 -27.50 0.63
C PRO A 563 -14.73 -26.82 -0.64
N GLN A 564 -14.45 -27.63 -1.65
CA GLN A 564 -14.25 -27.12 -3.00
C GLN A 564 -15.53 -26.43 -3.48
N MET A 565 -15.40 -25.17 -3.91
CA MET A 565 -16.51 -24.39 -4.45
C MET A 565 -16.83 -24.86 -5.87
N LYS A 566 -18.12 -24.96 -6.18
CA LYS A 566 -18.60 -25.37 -7.51
C LYS A 566 -19.24 -24.20 -8.26
N GLU A 567 -19.88 -23.30 -7.53
CA GLU A 567 -20.61 -22.14 -8.06
C GLU A 567 -19.99 -20.84 -7.56
N PHE A 568 -20.17 -19.75 -8.32
CA PHE A 568 -19.58 -18.44 -7.97
C PHE A 568 -20.31 -17.81 -6.76
N GLU A 569 -21.59 -18.09 -6.61
CA GLU A 569 -22.46 -17.59 -5.55
C GLU A 569 -22.04 -18.11 -4.16
N GLU A 570 -21.41 -19.30 -4.10
CA GLU A 570 -20.85 -19.87 -2.88
C GLU A 570 -19.63 -19.08 -2.38
N LEU A 571 -18.91 -18.40 -3.28
CA LEU A 571 -17.64 -17.74 -3.00
C LEU A 571 -17.82 -16.67 -1.93
N ASN A 572 -18.75 -15.74 -2.13
CA ASN A 572 -18.97 -14.64 -1.18
C ASN A 572 -19.39 -15.14 0.20
N LEU A 573 -20.22 -16.19 0.26
CA LEU A 573 -20.70 -16.76 1.51
C LEU A 573 -19.56 -17.41 2.30
N TYR A 574 -18.81 -18.31 1.66
CA TYR A 574 -17.70 -18.99 2.31
C TYR A 574 -16.60 -18.03 2.74
N PHE A 575 -16.18 -17.09 1.88
CA PHE A 575 -15.15 -16.11 2.24
C PHE A 575 -15.60 -15.23 3.42
N SER A 576 -16.87 -14.82 3.48
CA SER A 576 -17.38 -14.01 4.60
C SER A 576 -17.36 -14.78 5.94
N ILE A 577 -17.78 -16.05 5.93
CA ILE A 577 -17.78 -16.90 7.14
C ILE A 577 -16.35 -17.22 7.58
N VAL A 578 -15.49 -17.65 6.65
CA VAL A 578 -14.09 -18.00 6.92
C VAL A 578 -13.32 -16.79 7.46
N ASP A 579 -13.47 -15.61 6.84
CA ASP A 579 -12.84 -14.36 7.28
C ASP A 579 -13.32 -13.93 8.68
N ALA A 580 -14.64 -13.94 8.93
CA ALA A 580 -15.20 -13.55 10.23
C ALA A 580 -14.79 -14.51 11.36
N LEU A 581 -14.85 -15.82 11.13
CA LEU A 581 -14.43 -16.80 12.13
C LEU A 581 -12.93 -16.72 12.42
N SER A 582 -12.09 -16.61 11.39
CA SER A 582 -10.64 -16.50 11.57
C SER A 582 -10.26 -15.22 12.32
N TYR A 583 -10.93 -14.10 12.00
CA TYR A 583 -10.78 -12.84 12.73
C TYR A 583 -11.11 -13.02 14.22
N TRP A 584 -12.29 -13.55 14.54
CA TRP A 584 -12.70 -13.66 15.94
C TRP A 584 -11.94 -14.72 16.73
N LEU A 585 -11.50 -15.81 16.09
CA LEU A 585 -10.57 -16.77 16.71
C LEU A 585 -9.27 -16.06 17.11
N ALA A 586 -8.70 -15.24 16.23
CA ALA A 586 -7.48 -14.49 16.54
C ALA A 586 -7.69 -13.44 17.65
N GLU A 587 -8.82 -12.74 17.67
CA GLU A 587 -9.19 -11.82 18.76
C GLU A 587 -9.40 -12.54 20.10
N CYS A 588 -9.64 -13.86 20.08
CA CYS A 588 -9.71 -14.72 21.26
C CYS A 588 -8.37 -15.37 21.63
N SER A 589 -7.23 -14.90 21.09
CA SER A 589 -5.89 -15.45 21.37
C SER A 589 -5.57 -15.56 22.86
N GLU A 590 -5.87 -14.54 23.67
CA GLU A 590 -5.62 -14.61 25.12
C GLU A 590 -6.40 -15.74 25.84
N ILE A 591 -7.54 -16.17 25.28
CA ILE A 591 -8.32 -17.30 25.79
C ILE A 591 -7.72 -18.61 25.30
N LEU A 592 -7.48 -18.73 23.99
CA LEU A 592 -7.03 -19.95 23.34
C LEU A 592 -5.59 -20.34 23.72
N GLU A 593 -4.70 -19.38 23.94
CA GLU A 593 -3.30 -19.64 24.35
C GLU A 593 -3.16 -20.13 25.79
N ARG A 594 -4.22 -20.06 26.60
CA ARG A 594 -4.25 -20.63 27.97
C ARG A 594 -4.58 -22.12 27.98
N TYR A 595 -5.05 -22.68 26.86
CA TYR A 595 -5.41 -24.09 26.78
C TYR A 595 -4.21 -24.95 26.47
N THR A 596 -4.26 -26.19 26.93
CA THR A 596 -3.37 -27.22 26.43
C THR A 596 -4.17 -28.11 25.49
N PHE A 597 -3.90 -28.04 24.19
CA PHE A 597 -4.64 -28.81 23.19
C PHE A 597 -4.13 -30.25 23.11
N ALA A 598 -5.02 -31.19 22.80
CA ALA A 598 -4.65 -32.58 22.53
C ALA A 598 -4.00 -32.76 21.16
N PHE A 599 -4.03 -31.73 20.31
CA PHE A 599 -3.56 -31.73 18.93
C PHE A 599 -2.83 -30.42 18.63
N ASP A 600 -1.76 -30.49 17.83
CA ASP A 600 -1.05 -29.30 17.34
C ASP A 600 -1.85 -28.55 16.26
N THR A 601 -2.78 -29.25 15.60
CA THR A 601 -3.61 -28.70 14.52
C THR A 601 -5.08 -29.06 14.71
N ILE A 602 -5.96 -28.06 14.62
CA ILE A 602 -7.43 -28.20 14.61
C ILE A 602 -7.98 -27.77 13.25
N LYS A 603 -8.96 -28.51 12.74
CA LYS A 603 -9.51 -28.33 11.39
C LYS A 603 -11.00 -27.99 11.47
N LEU A 604 -11.36 -26.74 11.19
CA LEU A 604 -12.75 -26.24 11.17
C LEU A 604 -13.25 -26.14 9.72
N GLN A 605 -14.07 -27.09 9.30
CA GLN A 605 -14.67 -27.11 7.97
C GLN A 605 -16.05 -26.45 7.95
N ILE A 606 -16.25 -25.44 7.10
CA ILE A 606 -17.53 -24.75 6.91
C ILE A 606 -18.36 -25.44 5.84
N LYS A 607 -19.60 -25.81 6.13
CA LYS A 607 -20.53 -26.40 5.16
C LYS A 607 -21.83 -25.60 5.12
N LEU A 608 -22.25 -25.19 3.92
CA LEU A 608 -23.56 -24.58 3.72
C LEU A 608 -24.64 -25.67 3.56
N THR A 609 -25.83 -25.39 4.08
CA THR A 609 -27.03 -26.24 3.93
C THR A 609 -28.16 -25.43 3.27
N GLY A 610 -29.17 -26.10 2.70
CA GLY A 610 -30.26 -25.42 1.98
C GLY A 610 -29.85 -24.92 0.58
N SER A 611 -30.72 -24.11 -0.04
CA SER A 611 -30.45 -23.49 -1.35
C SER A 611 -29.58 -22.24 -1.21
N ILE A 612 -28.62 -22.03 -2.11
CA ILE A 612 -27.72 -20.87 -2.08
C ILE A 612 -28.47 -19.55 -2.19
N ASP A 613 -29.55 -19.50 -2.99
CA ASP A 613 -30.37 -18.30 -3.16
C ASP A 613 -30.97 -17.81 -1.84
N GLU A 614 -31.30 -18.73 -0.92
CA GLU A 614 -31.95 -18.41 0.36
C GLU A 614 -31.03 -17.60 1.28
N TYR A 615 -29.71 -17.73 1.15
CA TYR A 615 -28.73 -16.96 1.94
C TYR A 615 -28.79 -15.46 1.64
N TYR A 616 -29.29 -15.09 0.47
CA TYR A 616 -29.39 -13.70 0.03
C TYR A 616 -30.77 -13.07 0.31
N TYR A 617 -31.71 -13.81 0.91
CA TYR A 617 -33.02 -13.28 1.30
C TYR A 617 -32.93 -12.34 2.52
N LYS A 618 -33.93 -11.47 2.71
CA LYS A 618 -34.01 -10.60 3.88
C LYS A 618 -34.30 -11.42 5.15
N ALA A 619 -33.73 -11.00 6.28
CA ALA A 619 -34.02 -11.61 7.58
C ALA A 619 -35.46 -11.27 8.01
N GLU A 620 -36.25 -12.28 8.39
CA GLU A 620 -37.64 -12.10 8.82
C GLU A 620 -37.82 -12.13 10.35
N GLN A 621 -36.96 -12.84 11.11
CA GLN A 621 -36.96 -12.88 12.59
C GLN A 621 -35.56 -13.23 13.14
N ASN A 622 -35.25 -12.78 14.38
CA ASN A 622 -34.03 -13.12 15.10
C ASN A 622 -34.25 -14.37 15.97
N SER A 623 -33.68 -15.49 15.55
CA SER A 623 -33.64 -16.76 16.31
C SER A 623 -32.30 -16.91 17.04
N ASN A 624 -32.24 -17.74 18.09
CA ASN A 624 -30.99 -18.03 18.80
C ASN A 624 -30.01 -18.74 17.85
N LEU A 625 -28.81 -18.16 17.66
CA LEU A 625 -27.85 -18.66 16.69
C LEU A 625 -27.32 -20.06 17.04
N MET A 626 -27.26 -20.39 18.34
CA MET A 626 -26.79 -21.70 18.81
C MET A 626 -27.66 -22.86 18.33
N ASP A 627 -28.94 -22.61 18.06
CA ASP A 627 -29.88 -23.63 17.57
C ASP A 627 -29.81 -23.81 16.05
N LEU A 628 -29.16 -22.87 15.33
CA LEU A 628 -29.13 -22.81 13.87
C LEU A 628 -27.83 -23.32 13.24
N ILE A 629 -26.74 -23.41 14.02
CA ILE A 629 -25.46 -23.95 13.58
C ILE A 629 -25.28 -25.34 14.18
N SER A 630 -25.33 -26.38 13.35
CA SER A 630 -25.09 -27.76 13.79
C SER A 630 -23.67 -28.21 13.46
N PHE A 631 -23.07 -29.04 14.31
CA PHE A 631 -21.68 -29.48 14.13
C PHE A 631 -21.52 -30.99 14.22
N LYS A 632 -20.42 -31.49 13.65
CA LYS A 632 -19.94 -32.86 13.81
C LYS A 632 -18.45 -32.83 14.08
N THR A 633 -18.00 -33.58 15.10
CA THR A 633 -16.59 -33.68 15.46
C THR A 633 -16.08 -35.10 15.25
N LYS A 634 -14.91 -35.23 14.63
CA LYS A 634 -14.15 -36.48 14.51
C LYS A 634 -12.69 -36.16 14.76
N GLU A 635 -12.16 -36.57 15.92
CA GLU A 635 -10.79 -36.21 16.36
C GLU A 635 -10.60 -34.68 16.31
N ASN A 636 -9.56 -34.19 15.64
CA ASN A 636 -9.28 -32.76 15.46
C ASN A 636 -10.07 -32.09 14.31
N ASN A 637 -10.97 -32.81 13.64
CA ASN A 637 -11.82 -32.29 12.57
C ASN A 637 -13.22 -31.93 13.08
N VAL A 638 -13.60 -30.66 12.94
CA VAL A 638 -14.93 -30.13 13.26
C VAL A 638 -15.59 -29.62 11.98
N THR A 639 -16.74 -30.19 11.61
CA THR A 639 -17.57 -29.67 10.51
C THR A 639 -18.70 -28.81 11.07
N LEU A 640 -18.76 -27.55 10.68
CA LEU A 640 -19.78 -26.57 11.05
C LEU A 640 -20.78 -26.41 9.91
N ASN A 641 -22.06 -26.70 10.14
CA ASN A 641 -23.12 -26.54 9.15
C ASN A 641 -23.87 -25.23 9.39
N PHE A 642 -23.70 -24.29 8.46
CA PHE A 642 -24.45 -23.04 8.44
C PHE A 642 -25.73 -23.24 7.62
N THR A 643 -26.83 -22.69 8.12
CA THR A 643 -28.13 -22.58 7.44
C THR A 643 -28.31 -21.17 6.87
N PRO A 644 -29.20 -20.96 5.89
CA PRO A 644 -29.54 -19.62 5.41
C PRO A 644 -29.98 -18.69 6.54
N GLU A 645 -30.72 -19.22 7.52
CA GLU A 645 -31.18 -18.47 8.70
C GLU A 645 -30.02 -18.06 9.61
N SER A 646 -29.06 -18.96 9.89
CA SER A 646 -27.88 -18.64 10.70
C SER A 646 -27.05 -17.50 10.08
N PHE A 647 -26.87 -17.52 8.76
CA PHE A 647 -26.11 -16.50 8.05
C PHE A 647 -26.80 -15.14 8.13
N ARG A 648 -28.12 -15.10 7.92
CA ARG A 648 -28.90 -13.85 7.98
C ARG A 648 -28.89 -13.23 9.37
N ASN A 649 -28.89 -14.03 10.44
CA ASN A 649 -28.85 -13.50 11.81
C ASN A 649 -27.53 -12.77 12.13
N LEU A 650 -26.41 -13.13 11.49
CA LEU A 650 -25.13 -12.44 11.70
C LEU A 650 -25.16 -10.96 11.27
N SER A 651 -26.12 -10.57 10.42
CA SER A 651 -26.30 -9.21 9.91
C SER A 651 -27.01 -8.23 10.87
N CYS A 652 -26.97 -8.46 12.19
CA CYS A 652 -27.54 -7.56 13.21
C CYS A 652 -26.87 -6.16 13.26
N LYS A 653 -27.45 -5.20 13.98
CA LYS A 653 -26.86 -3.85 14.11
C LYS A 653 -25.59 -3.81 14.98
N ASP A 654 -25.38 -4.83 15.81
CA ASP A 654 -24.25 -4.98 16.71
C ASP A 654 -23.55 -6.35 16.53
N ASN A 655 -22.55 -6.63 17.36
CA ASN A 655 -21.77 -7.86 17.37
C ASN A 655 -22.37 -8.99 18.23
N SER A 656 -23.61 -8.85 18.71
CA SER A 656 -24.21 -9.82 19.65
C SER A 656 -24.32 -11.24 19.08
N MET A 657 -24.67 -11.36 17.79
CA MET A 657 -24.75 -12.66 17.11
C MET A 657 -23.38 -13.27 16.81
N GLU A 658 -22.38 -12.44 16.53
CA GLU A 658 -20.99 -12.89 16.37
C GLU A 658 -20.43 -13.40 17.72
N ARG A 659 -20.82 -12.77 18.84
CA ARG A 659 -20.48 -13.28 20.18
C ARG A 659 -21.08 -14.66 20.43
N GLN A 660 -22.37 -14.85 20.17
CA GLN A 660 -23.03 -16.16 20.34
C GLN A 660 -22.39 -17.25 19.46
N MET A 661 -21.98 -16.90 18.24
CA MET A 661 -21.22 -17.79 17.37
C MET A 661 -19.91 -18.20 18.04
N MET A 662 -19.15 -17.24 18.60
CA MET A 662 -17.89 -17.54 19.26
C MET A 662 -18.05 -18.31 20.57
N GLU A 663 -19.12 -18.07 21.33
CA GLU A 663 -19.47 -18.89 22.51
C GLU A 663 -19.61 -20.37 22.10
N LEU A 664 -20.35 -20.65 21.02
CA LEU A 664 -20.49 -22.00 20.47
C LEU A 664 -19.14 -22.58 20.03
N ILE A 665 -18.38 -21.84 19.21
CA ILE A 665 -17.09 -22.31 18.67
C ILE A 665 -16.07 -22.60 19.77
N LEU A 666 -15.96 -21.75 20.79
CA LEU A 666 -15.04 -21.96 21.91
C LEU A 666 -15.42 -23.19 22.73
N VAL A 667 -16.72 -23.44 22.95
CA VAL A 667 -17.17 -24.68 23.61
C VAL A 667 -16.77 -25.92 22.80
N LEU A 668 -16.89 -25.87 21.46
CA LEU A 668 -16.48 -26.97 20.59
C LEU A 668 -14.98 -27.24 20.63
N ILE A 669 -14.19 -26.18 20.56
CA ILE A 669 -12.72 -26.24 20.60
C ILE A 669 -12.24 -26.67 21.99
N GLY A 670 -12.91 -26.24 23.06
CA GLY A 670 -12.62 -26.63 24.44
C GLY A 670 -12.72 -28.15 24.66
N ASN A 671 -13.63 -28.84 23.96
CA ASN A 671 -13.71 -30.31 24.01
C ASN A 671 -12.49 -31.03 23.40
N LEU A 672 -11.59 -30.31 22.74
CA LEU A 672 -10.34 -30.82 22.15
C LEU A 672 -9.10 -30.50 23.01
N THR A 673 -9.32 -30.01 24.24
CA THR A 673 -8.26 -29.65 25.19
C THR A 673 -8.05 -30.73 26.25
N ILE A 674 -6.84 -30.77 26.81
CA ILE A 674 -6.45 -31.61 27.95
C ILE A 674 -6.69 -30.85 29.26
N GLU A 675 -6.35 -29.54 29.29
CA GLU A 675 -6.51 -28.66 30.44
C GLU A 675 -6.91 -27.23 30.00
N GLY A 676 -7.74 -26.57 30.82
CA GLY A 676 -8.21 -25.19 30.64
C GLY A 676 -9.72 -25.04 30.83
N GLU A 677 -10.19 -23.87 31.29
CA GLU A 677 -11.62 -23.54 31.38
C GLU A 677 -11.92 -22.23 30.62
N ILE A 678 -13.13 -22.13 30.04
CA ILE A 678 -13.60 -20.90 29.37
C ILE A 678 -14.14 -19.93 30.43
N GLU A 679 -13.43 -18.82 30.69
CA GLU A 679 -13.99 -17.70 31.46
C GLU A 679 -14.88 -16.82 30.56
N LYS A 680 -16.21 -16.94 30.71
CA LYS A 680 -17.20 -16.14 29.97
C LYS A 680 -16.97 -14.62 30.06
N LYS A 681 -16.45 -14.14 31.20
CA LYS A 681 -16.20 -12.71 31.44
C LYS A 681 -15.14 -12.12 30.49
N GLN A 682 -14.17 -12.93 30.05
CA GLN A 682 -13.16 -12.48 29.09
C GLN A 682 -13.77 -12.26 27.71
N LEU A 683 -14.68 -13.17 27.30
CA LEU A 683 -15.41 -13.04 26.04
C LEU A 683 -16.32 -11.80 26.02
N GLU A 684 -16.97 -11.47 27.14
CA GLU A 684 -17.75 -10.23 27.27
C GLU A 684 -16.91 -8.98 27.02
N THR A 685 -15.63 -8.98 27.44
CA THR A 685 -14.71 -7.85 27.24
C THR A 685 -14.29 -7.71 25.76
N ILE A 686 -14.02 -8.83 25.07
CA ILE A 686 -13.67 -8.83 23.63
C ILE A 686 -14.78 -8.23 22.76
N PHE A 687 -16.04 -8.45 23.15
CA PHE A 687 -17.24 -7.99 22.45
C PHE A 687 -17.85 -6.70 23.05
N GLU A 688 -17.18 -6.01 23.98
CA GLU A 688 -17.72 -4.84 24.69
C GLU A 688 -18.14 -3.70 23.74
N THR A 689 -17.40 -3.51 22.65
CA THR A 689 -17.68 -2.47 21.64
C THR A 689 -18.73 -2.96 20.63
N PRO A 690 -20.00 -2.51 20.67
CA PRO A 690 -21.09 -3.14 19.90
C PRO A 690 -20.90 -3.08 18.38
N PHE A 691 -20.19 -2.07 17.89
CA PHE A 691 -19.89 -1.88 16.46
C PHE A 691 -18.55 -2.52 16.03
N LYS A 692 -17.85 -3.26 16.90
CA LYS A 692 -16.74 -4.13 16.48
C LYS A 692 -17.33 -5.43 15.93
N LYS A 693 -17.63 -5.47 14.63
CA LYS A 693 -18.26 -6.61 13.96
C LYS A 693 -17.74 -6.86 12.55
N LYS A 694 -17.99 -8.04 11.98
CA LYS A 694 -17.51 -8.44 10.64
C LYS A 694 -18.61 -8.59 9.58
N PHE A 695 -19.84 -8.92 9.98
CA PHE A 695 -20.98 -9.07 9.07
C PHE A 695 -21.78 -7.78 8.90
N PHE A 696 -22.17 -7.44 7.67
CA PHE A 696 -22.94 -6.23 7.37
C PHE A 696 -23.92 -6.46 6.22
N THR A 697 -25.11 -5.86 6.31
CA THR A 697 -26.07 -5.84 5.20
C THR A 697 -25.97 -4.53 4.43
N LEU A 698 -25.89 -4.62 3.11
CA LEU A 698 -26.00 -3.47 2.22
C LEU A 698 -27.43 -3.37 1.69
N GLU A 699 -28.20 -2.36 2.11
CA GLU A 699 -29.57 -2.13 1.63
C GLU A 699 -29.60 -1.48 0.23
N TYR A 700 -29.08 -2.18 -0.78
CA TYR A 700 -28.94 -1.59 -2.11
C TYR A 700 -30.26 -1.45 -2.89
N ILE A 701 -31.36 -2.08 -2.43
CA ILE A 701 -32.70 -1.86 -2.98
C ILE A 701 -33.14 -0.40 -2.76
N ASN A 702 -32.86 0.15 -1.57
CA ASN A 702 -33.18 1.54 -1.23
C ASN A 702 -32.05 2.49 -1.60
N SER A 703 -30.82 1.98 -1.68
CA SER A 703 -29.61 2.75 -1.99
C SER A 703 -28.84 2.14 -3.17
N PRO A 704 -29.25 2.39 -4.43
CA PRO A 704 -28.62 1.82 -5.62
C PRO A 704 -27.09 1.96 -5.70
N TYR A 705 -26.50 2.99 -5.09
CA TYR A 705 -25.04 3.16 -5.03
C TYR A 705 -24.30 2.07 -4.23
N LEU A 706 -25.00 1.31 -3.38
CA LEU A 706 -24.43 0.17 -2.63
C LEU A 706 -24.59 -1.16 -3.38
N LYS A 707 -25.16 -1.17 -4.59
CA LYS A 707 -25.31 -2.38 -5.37
C LYS A 707 -23.93 -3.01 -5.59
N PRO A 708 -23.71 -4.27 -5.18
CA PRO A 708 -22.40 -4.92 -5.32
C PRO A 708 -21.89 -4.91 -6.76
N MET A 709 -20.57 -4.86 -6.91
CA MET A 709 -19.87 -4.98 -8.19
C MET A 709 -19.00 -6.23 -8.19
N PHE A 710 -18.83 -6.85 -9.36
CA PHE A 710 -17.93 -7.99 -9.56
C PHE A 710 -16.47 -7.59 -9.33
N ASP A 711 -16.04 -6.47 -9.93
CA ASP A 711 -14.71 -5.89 -9.74
C ASP A 711 -14.82 -4.61 -8.90
N ARG A 712 -14.17 -4.63 -7.73
CA ARG A 712 -14.14 -3.51 -6.79
C ARG A 712 -12.84 -2.70 -6.88
N ASN A 713 -11.85 -3.17 -7.63
CA ASN A 713 -10.56 -2.49 -7.73
C ASN A 713 -10.74 -1.16 -8.46
N PHE A 714 -10.38 -0.07 -7.79
CA PHE A 714 -10.43 1.26 -8.38
C PHE A 714 -9.03 1.73 -8.77
N ARG A 715 -8.96 2.55 -9.82
CA ARG A 715 -7.72 3.13 -10.31
C ARG A 715 -7.24 4.24 -9.37
N LYS A 716 -6.09 4.04 -8.71
CA LYS A 716 -5.44 5.07 -7.88
C LYS A 716 -4.60 6.00 -8.76
N ILE A 717 -4.52 7.29 -8.41
CA ILE A 717 -3.58 8.22 -9.03
C ILE A 717 -2.19 7.89 -8.48
N LYS A 718 -1.25 7.53 -9.36
CA LYS A 718 0.06 7.03 -8.94
C LYS A 718 0.98 8.20 -8.57
N ALA A 719 1.60 8.13 -7.39
CA ALA A 719 2.53 9.15 -6.90
C ALA A 719 3.70 9.38 -7.88
N GLY A 720 4.21 8.32 -8.52
CA GLY A 720 5.26 8.43 -9.54
C GLY A 720 4.86 9.29 -10.75
N ASP A 721 3.61 9.21 -11.23
CA ASP A 721 3.13 10.06 -12.34
C ASP A 721 3.06 11.54 -11.92
N GLU A 722 2.57 11.81 -10.70
CA GLU A 722 2.54 13.17 -10.17
C GLU A 722 3.96 13.72 -9.97
N SER A 723 4.89 12.89 -9.47
CA SER A 723 6.29 13.25 -9.27
C SER A 723 6.99 13.59 -10.60
N GLU A 724 6.79 12.77 -11.65
CA GLU A 724 7.31 13.06 -13.00
C GLU A 724 6.77 14.41 -13.53
N LEU A 725 5.47 14.66 -13.39
CA LEU A 725 4.84 15.90 -13.82
C LEU A 725 5.34 17.12 -13.02
N LEU A 726 5.68 16.96 -11.74
CA LEU A 726 6.26 18.05 -10.94
C LEU A 726 7.66 18.45 -11.43
N ASP A 727 8.47 17.50 -11.92
CA ASP A 727 9.74 17.81 -12.59
C ASP A 727 9.51 18.56 -13.91
N ASP A 728 8.53 18.12 -14.69
CA ASP A 728 8.18 18.73 -15.98
C ASP A 728 7.69 20.18 -15.78
N ILE A 729 6.88 20.43 -14.74
CA ILE A 729 6.43 21.76 -14.34
C ILE A 729 7.63 22.66 -14.02
N GLY A 730 8.57 22.18 -13.21
CA GLY A 730 9.78 22.92 -12.86
C GLY A 730 10.60 23.30 -14.09
N SER A 731 10.81 22.32 -14.98
CA SER A 731 11.53 22.48 -16.24
C SER A 731 10.86 23.50 -17.17
N GLU A 732 9.55 23.46 -17.30
CA GLU A 732 8.77 24.41 -18.10
C GLU A 732 8.84 25.84 -17.55
N ILE A 733 8.73 26.00 -16.23
CA ILE A 733 8.82 27.31 -15.56
C ILE A 733 10.18 27.95 -15.85
N LEU A 734 11.27 27.21 -15.65
CA LEU A 734 12.63 27.68 -15.91
C LEU A 734 12.84 28.02 -17.39
N THR A 735 12.33 27.19 -18.30
CA THR A 735 12.42 27.41 -19.75
C THR A 735 11.65 28.65 -20.21
N SER A 736 10.59 29.03 -19.51
CA SER A 736 9.80 30.24 -19.82
C SER A 736 10.58 31.55 -19.68
N GLY A 737 11.68 31.56 -18.91
CA GLY A 737 12.50 32.73 -18.61
C GLY A 737 11.83 33.80 -17.73
N LYS A 738 10.58 33.57 -17.28
CA LYS A 738 9.84 34.52 -16.43
C LYS A 738 10.28 34.52 -14.97
N TRP A 739 10.80 33.39 -14.51
CA TRP A 739 11.27 33.18 -13.14
C TRP A 739 12.62 32.45 -13.15
N SER A 740 13.39 32.64 -12.09
CA SER A 740 14.68 32.00 -11.85
C SER A 740 14.68 31.32 -10.48
N TYR A 741 15.71 30.54 -10.18
CA TYR A 741 15.90 29.96 -8.86
C TYR A 741 15.78 30.99 -7.72
N GLY A 742 15.27 30.54 -6.58
CA GLY A 742 15.04 31.34 -5.38
C GLY A 742 13.58 31.75 -5.15
N ILE A 743 13.38 32.56 -4.10
CA ILE A 743 12.06 32.93 -3.58
C ILE A 743 11.31 33.86 -4.56
N ILE A 744 10.07 33.50 -4.86
CA ILE A 744 9.13 34.26 -5.68
C ILE A 744 8.51 35.40 -4.87
N LYS A 745 8.50 36.61 -5.45
CA LYS A 745 7.87 37.81 -4.88
C LYS A 745 6.39 37.56 -4.57
N ASN A 746 5.89 38.14 -3.48
CA ASN A 746 4.52 37.91 -2.99
C ASN A 746 3.45 38.16 -4.06
N GLU A 747 3.56 39.25 -4.83
CA GLU A 747 2.54 39.57 -5.86
C GLU A 747 2.54 38.59 -7.04
N GLN A 748 3.60 37.78 -7.20
CA GLN A 748 3.76 36.83 -8.29
C GLN A 748 3.37 35.39 -7.92
N ARG A 749 3.08 35.09 -6.65
CA ARG A 749 2.77 33.73 -6.18
C ARG A 749 1.51 33.15 -6.82
N SER A 750 0.46 33.95 -6.98
CA SER A 750 -0.73 33.52 -7.75
C SER A 750 -0.44 33.43 -9.25
N LEU A 751 0.44 34.27 -9.81
CA LEU A 751 0.77 34.25 -11.23
C LEU A 751 1.52 32.96 -11.64
N ILE A 752 2.48 32.51 -10.84
CA ILE A 752 3.19 31.24 -11.12
C ILE A 752 2.25 30.05 -11.01
N ALA A 753 1.40 29.98 -9.98
CA ALA A 753 0.41 28.90 -9.84
C ALA A 753 -0.57 28.85 -11.02
N ARG A 754 -1.04 30.01 -11.50
CA ARG A 754 -1.87 30.10 -12.70
C ARG A 754 -1.14 29.64 -13.96
N TYR A 755 0.14 30.00 -14.10
CA TYR A 755 0.97 29.55 -15.23
C TYR A 755 1.08 28.02 -15.27
N VAL A 756 1.27 27.38 -14.12
CA VAL A 756 1.29 25.92 -14.00
C VAL A 756 -0.04 25.30 -14.43
N VAL A 757 -1.17 25.85 -13.97
CA VAL A 757 -2.51 25.39 -14.38
C VAL A 757 -2.69 25.49 -15.89
N ASP A 758 -2.27 26.61 -16.50
CA ASP A 758 -2.37 26.81 -17.96
C ASP A 758 -1.51 25.80 -18.74
N TYR A 759 -0.29 25.50 -18.26
CA TYR A 759 0.58 24.49 -18.86
C TYR A 759 -0.03 23.10 -18.79
N LEU A 760 -0.43 22.65 -17.59
CA LEU A 760 -1.03 21.34 -17.39
C LEU A 760 -2.33 21.19 -18.17
N TYR A 761 -3.14 22.25 -18.25
CA TYR A 761 -4.36 22.24 -19.05
C TYR A 761 -4.03 22.06 -20.54
N LYS A 762 -3.05 22.77 -21.10
CA LYS A 762 -2.61 22.54 -22.49
C LYS A 762 -2.13 21.11 -22.71
N LEU A 763 -1.36 20.56 -21.76
CA LEU A 763 -0.90 19.18 -21.82
C LEU A 763 -2.07 18.19 -21.84
N LEU A 764 -3.10 18.40 -21.02
CA LEU A 764 -4.34 17.63 -21.03
C LEU A 764 -5.03 17.70 -22.40
N GLN A 765 -5.16 18.90 -22.97
CA GLN A 765 -5.81 19.12 -24.26
C GLN A 765 -5.07 18.36 -25.38
N THR A 766 -3.73 18.47 -25.43
CA THR A 766 -2.90 17.83 -26.45
C THR A 766 -2.88 16.30 -26.31
N SER A 767 -2.87 15.79 -25.08
CA SER A 767 -2.91 14.34 -24.85
C SER A 767 -4.25 13.74 -25.24
N ILE A 768 -5.37 14.40 -24.90
CA ILE A 768 -6.72 13.92 -25.22
C ILE A 768 -7.02 14.03 -26.72
N SER A 769 -6.60 15.10 -27.40
CA SER A 769 -6.93 15.31 -28.82
C SER A 769 -6.42 14.22 -29.77
N LYS A 770 -5.40 13.45 -29.37
CA LYS A 770 -4.85 12.33 -30.15
C LYS A 770 -5.70 11.06 -30.05
N LEU A 771 -6.50 10.95 -29.00
CA LEU A 771 -7.26 9.76 -28.67
C LEU A 771 -8.50 9.63 -29.55
N ARG A 772 -8.90 8.38 -29.80
CA ARG A 772 -10.22 8.06 -30.33
C ARG A 772 -11.29 8.29 -29.26
N SER A 773 -12.44 8.85 -29.65
CA SER A 773 -13.58 9.09 -28.76
C SER A 773 -14.24 7.80 -28.24
N ASP A 774 -14.22 6.75 -29.07
CA ASP A 774 -14.89 5.49 -28.77
C ASP A 774 -14.33 4.84 -27.50
N TYR A 775 -15.21 4.37 -26.63
CA TYR A 775 -14.93 3.69 -25.36
C TYR A 775 -14.31 4.57 -24.25
N LEU A 776 -13.76 5.75 -24.56
CA LEU A 776 -13.17 6.63 -23.55
C LEU A 776 -14.19 7.07 -22.50
N VAL A 777 -15.35 7.56 -22.94
CA VAL A 777 -16.42 8.02 -22.05
C VAL A 777 -16.93 6.87 -21.18
N GLU A 778 -17.14 5.71 -21.79
CA GLU A 778 -17.59 4.50 -21.11
C GLU A 778 -16.62 4.04 -20.03
N LEU A 779 -15.32 4.06 -20.33
CA LEU A 779 -14.28 3.69 -19.37
C LEU A 779 -14.28 4.64 -18.17
N VAL A 780 -14.35 5.95 -18.42
CA VAL A 780 -14.40 6.96 -17.34
C VAL A 780 -15.66 6.79 -16.50
N VAL A 781 -16.82 6.53 -17.11
CA VAL A 781 -18.09 6.28 -16.38
C VAL A 781 -18.01 4.97 -15.57
N ASN A 782 -17.39 3.92 -16.11
CA ASN A 782 -17.17 2.66 -15.40
C ASN A 782 -16.31 2.86 -14.14
N ASP A 783 -15.20 3.58 -14.26
CA ASP A 783 -14.34 3.88 -13.11
C ASP A 783 -15.03 4.80 -12.09
N LEU A 784 -15.87 5.72 -12.56
CA LEU A 784 -16.72 6.53 -11.69
C LEU A 784 -17.72 5.68 -10.90
N GLU A 785 -18.30 4.63 -11.50
CA GLU A 785 -19.17 3.68 -10.78
C GLU A 785 -18.39 2.90 -9.71
N LYS A 786 -17.19 2.41 -10.04
CA LYS A 786 -16.30 1.72 -9.09
C LYS A 786 -15.91 2.61 -7.91
N VAL A 787 -15.47 3.84 -8.18
CA VAL A 787 -15.10 4.81 -7.14
C VAL A 787 -16.30 5.19 -6.28
N MET A 788 -17.49 5.34 -6.88
CA MET A 788 -18.71 5.63 -6.12
C MET A 788 -19.08 4.50 -5.16
N TYR A 789 -19.07 3.25 -5.65
CA TYR A 789 -19.32 2.09 -4.80
C TYR A 789 -18.36 2.04 -3.61
N ASN A 790 -17.06 2.17 -3.85
CA ASN A 790 -16.05 2.13 -2.78
C ASN A 790 -16.18 3.31 -1.80
N LEU A 791 -16.43 4.53 -2.28
CA LEU A 791 -16.66 5.70 -1.41
C LEU A 791 -17.85 5.46 -0.46
N MET A 792 -18.97 4.96 -0.99
CA MET A 792 -20.17 4.72 -0.19
C MET A 792 -19.99 3.55 0.77
N LEU A 793 -19.24 2.52 0.35
CA LEU A 793 -18.91 1.38 1.19
C LEU A 793 -18.05 1.80 2.39
N VAL A 794 -16.98 2.58 2.18
CA VAL A 794 -16.14 3.10 3.26
C VAL A 794 -16.96 3.99 4.19
N GLN A 795 -17.78 4.91 3.66
CA GLN A 795 -18.63 5.78 4.50
C GLN A 795 -19.59 4.98 5.40
N LYS A 796 -20.11 3.85 4.90
CA LYS A 796 -21.01 2.98 5.65
C LYS A 796 -20.30 2.07 6.64
N ARG A 797 -19.05 1.69 6.37
CA ARG A 797 -18.31 0.72 7.19
C ARG A 797 -17.24 1.31 8.10
N TYR A 798 -16.83 2.56 7.91
CA TYR A 798 -15.67 3.17 8.56
C TYR A 798 -15.59 2.90 10.07
N ALA A 799 -16.64 3.20 10.83
CA ALA A 799 -16.62 2.99 12.28
C ALA A 799 -16.42 1.52 12.67
N TYR A 800 -17.02 0.59 11.91
CA TYR A 800 -16.89 -0.84 12.18
C TYR A 800 -15.53 -1.38 11.76
N ASP A 801 -15.04 -0.99 10.58
CA ASP A 801 -13.73 -1.41 10.08
C ASP A 801 -12.60 -0.87 10.99
N VAL A 802 -12.71 0.37 11.49
CA VAL A 802 -11.75 0.93 12.46
C VAL A 802 -11.84 0.27 13.83
N ALA A 803 -13.05 -0.11 14.28
CA ALA A 803 -13.20 -0.88 15.52
C ALA A 803 -12.58 -2.27 15.42
N CYS A 804 -12.68 -2.90 14.24
CA CYS A 804 -12.10 -4.21 14.00
C CYS A 804 -10.59 -4.15 13.75
N TYR A 805 -10.10 -3.11 13.07
CA TYR A 805 -8.70 -2.94 12.65
C TYR A 805 -8.16 -1.56 13.06
N PRO A 806 -8.04 -1.27 14.37
CA PRO A 806 -7.55 0.03 14.84
C PRO A 806 -6.15 0.37 14.31
N GLU A 807 -5.31 -0.65 14.10
CA GLU A 807 -3.96 -0.53 13.53
C GLU A 807 -3.95 -0.09 12.05
N LYS A 808 -5.08 -0.21 11.34
CA LYS A 808 -5.25 0.19 9.93
C LYS A 808 -6.02 1.50 9.76
N LYS A 809 -6.32 2.23 10.84
CA LYS A 809 -7.12 3.47 10.79
C LYS A 809 -6.57 4.49 9.80
N GLU A 810 -5.26 4.74 9.83
CA GLU A 810 -4.59 5.69 8.94
C GLU A 810 -4.63 5.21 7.48
N GLU A 811 -4.43 3.92 7.24
CA GLU A 811 -4.53 3.30 5.91
C GLU A 811 -5.94 3.48 5.33
N ILE A 812 -6.99 3.19 6.11
CA ILE A 812 -8.39 3.36 5.71
C ILE A 812 -8.71 4.83 5.38
N LEU A 813 -8.21 5.77 6.19
CA LEU A 813 -8.38 7.21 5.95
C LEU A 813 -7.64 7.65 4.68
N ASN A 814 -6.41 7.17 4.46
CA ASN A 814 -5.63 7.47 3.27
C ASN A 814 -6.28 6.91 2.01
N ASP A 815 -6.79 5.68 2.03
CA ASP A 815 -7.54 5.10 0.92
C ASP A 815 -8.84 5.86 0.63
N PHE A 816 -9.54 6.34 1.66
CA PHE A 816 -10.69 7.23 1.49
C PHE A 816 -10.31 8.56 0.84
N ASN A 817 -9.16 9.13 1.22
CA ASN A 817 -8.65 10.36 0.64
C ASN A 817 -8.25 10.18 -0.83
N GLU A 818 -7.59 9.07 -1.16
CA GLU A 818 -7.26 8.70 -2.54
C GLU A 818 -8.52 8.46 -3.37
N LEU A 819 -9.54 7.76 -2.85
CA LEU A 819 -10.84 7.63 -3.53
C LEU A 819 -11.47 8.99 -3.85
N ASN A 820 -11.43 9.93 -2.91
CA ASN A 820 -11.95 11.28 -3.12
C ASN A 820 -11.12 12.05 -4.16
N LYS A 821 -9.79 11.92 -4.14
CA LYS A 821 -8.87 12.52 -5.11
C LYS A 821 -9.14 11.98 -6.51
N THR A 822 -9.15 10.66 -6.69
CA THR A 822 -9.51 9.97 -7.94
C THR A 822 -10.89 10.38 -8.41
N SER A 823 -11.90 10.42 -7.53
CA SER A 823 -13.27 10.83 -7.90
C SER A 823 -13.30 12.22 -8.53
N ARG A 824 -12.57 13.20 -7.96
CA ARG A 824 -12.50 14.56 -8.51
C ARG A 824 -11.80 14.60 -9.86
N ALA A 825 -10.69 13.89 -10.01
CA ALA A 825 -9.94 13.81 -11.27
C ALA A 825 -10.77 13.16 -12.38
N LEU A 826 -11.43 12.03 -12.10
CA LEU A 826 -12.32 11.34 -13.05
C LEU A 826 -13.51 12.21 -13.45
N LYS A 827 -14.16 12.90 -12.49
CA LYS A 827 -15.26 13.82 -12.80
C LYS A 827 -14.79 14.95 -13.70
N PHE A 828 -13.63 15.54 -13.43
CA PHE A 828 -13.07 16.57 -14.30
C PHE A 828 -12.79 16.03 -15.72
N LEU A 829 -12.19 14.84 -15.82
CA LEU A 829 -11.96 14.21 -17.12
C LEU A 829 -13.26 13.92 -17.87
N ALA A 830 -14.29 13.40 -17.19
CA ALA A 830 -15.62 13.18 -17.76
C ALA A 830 -16.25 14.48 -18.28
N GLU A 831 -16.19 15.55 -17.47
CA GLU A 831 -16.70 16.87 -17.86
C GLU A 831 -15.95 17.45 -19.06
N TYR A 832 -14.62 17.27 -19.13
CA TYR A 832 -13.80 17.73 -20.24
C TYR A 832 -14.09 16.95 -21.51
N VAL A 833 -14.06 15.61 -21.48
CA VAL A 833 -14.29 14.74 -22.64
C VAL A 833 -15.74 14.87 -23.15
N ALA A 834 -16.72 15.07 -22.27
CA ALA A 834 -18.10 15.34 -22.69
C ALA A 834 -18.23 16.70 -23.41
N ALA A 835 -17.54 17.73 -22.92
CA ALA A 835 -17.58 19.07 -23.51
C ALA A 835 -16.77 19.14 -24.80
N CYS A 836 -15.57 18.56 -24.82
CA CYS A 836 -14.63 18.58 -25.94
C CYS A 836 -14.24 17.13 -26.29
N PRO A 837 -15.15 16.34 -26.90
CA PRO A 837 -14.87 14.97 -27.29
C PRO A 837 -13.68 14.94 -28.27
N PRO A 838 -12.74 14.00 -28.11
CA PRO A 838 -11.60 13.93 -29.02
C PRO A 838 -12.00 13.31 -30.35
N ASP A 839 -11.24 13.61 -31.41
CA ASP A 839 -11.47 13.15 -32.79
C ASP A 839 -10.22 12.49 -33.39
N GLY A 840 -9.26 12.09 -32.55
CA GLY A 840 -8.05 11.39 -32.94
C GLY A 840 -8.25 9.91 -33.23
N THR A 841 -7.14 9.20 -33.41
CA THR A 841 -7.10 7.80 -33.86
C THR A 841 -6.40 6.85 -32.89
N GLU A 842 -5.69 7.37 -31.89
CA GLU A 842 -4.95 6.55 -30.93
C GLU A 842 -5.89 5.88 -29.93
N ILE A 843 -5.61 4.61 -29.58
CA ILE A 843 -6.31 3.89 -28.51
C ILE A 843 -5.68 4.31 -27.18
N LEU A 844 -6.51 4.60 -26.18
CA LEU A 844 -6.04 4.95 -24.84
C LEU A 844 -5.29 3.77 -24.19
N GLY A 845 -3.99 3.97 -23.92
CA GLY A 845 -3.21 3.05 -23.09
C GLY A 845 -3.47 3.26 -21.60
N GLU A 846 -3.36 2.23 -20.76
CA GLU A 846 -3.63 2.39 -19.31
C GLU A 846 -2.64 3.31 -18.60
N LEU A 847 -1.34 3.25 -18.92
CA LEU A 847 -0.36 4.19 -18.35
C LEU A 847 -0.62 5.63 -18.81
N GLN A 848 -1.09 5.80 -20.04
CA GLN A 848 -1.50 7.11 -20.54
C GLN A 848 -2.74 7.61 -19.79
N TYR A 849 -3.68 6.72 -19.48
CA TYR A 849 -4.86 7.05 -18.68
C TYR A 849 -4.51 7.46 -17.25
N ASP A 850 -3.60 6.73 -16.58
CA ASP A 850 -3.09 7.13 -15.26
C ASP A 850 -2.45 8.52 -15.30
N LYS A 851 -1.63 8.80 -16.34
CA LYS A 851 -1.02 10.11 -16.56
C LYS A 851 -2.07 11.21 -16.79
N LEU A 852 -3.16 10.93 -17.52
CA LEU A 852 -4.28 11.88 -17.67
C LEU A 852 -4.95 12.19 -16.33
N LEU A 853 -5.14 11.18 -15.47
CA LEU A 853 -5.70 11.39 -14.13
C LEU A 853 -4.75 12.20 -13.23
N ALA A 854 -3.44 11.94 -13.31
CA ALA A 854 -2.42 12.73 -12.61
C ALA A 854 -2.42 14.20 -13.09
N ILE A 855 -2.51 14.45 -14.40
CA ILE A 855 -2.67 15.82 -14.94
C ILE A 855 -3.93 16.48 -14.39
N CYS A 856 -5.08 15.79 -14.42
CA CYS A 856 -6.33 16.31 -13.85
C CYS A 856 -6.22 16.61 -12.35
N SER A 857 -5.55 15.75 -11.59
CA SER A 857 -5.28 15.93 -10.15
C SER A 857 -4.44 17.18 -9.91
N LEU A 858 -3.32 17.33 -10.62
CA LEU A 858 -2.41 18.47 -10.47
C LEU A 858 -3.04 19.78 -10.94
N ILE A 859 -3.91 19.78 -11.97
CA ILE A 859 -4.69 20.97 -12.35
C ILE A 859 -5.56 21.43 -11.19
N ILE A 860 -6.27 20.50 -10.54
CA ILE A 860 -7.14 20.80 -9.40
C ILE A 860 -6.31 21.32 -8.21
N ASP A 861 -5.20 20.67 -7.90
CA ASP A 861 -4.31 21.03 -6.78
C ASP A 861 -3.65 22.40 -7.00
N TRP A 862 -3.04 22.65 -8.16
CA TRP A 862 -2.43 23.94 -8.47
C TRP A 862 -3.45 25.08 -8.58
N ALA A 863 -4.67 24.81 -9.04
CA ALA A 863 -5.74 25.80 -9.04
C ALA A 863 -6.26 26.09 -7.63
N TYR A 864 -6.33 25.07 -6.76
CA TYR A 864 -6.60 25.24 -5.33
C TYR A 864 -5.53 26.12 -4.67
N LYS A 865 -4.24 25.82 -4.90
CA LYS A 865 -3.10 26.63 -4.42
C LYS A 865 -3.14 28.05 -4.96
N ASN A 866 -3.48 28.24 -6.24
CA ASN A 866 -3.68 29.57 -6.80
C ASN A 866 -4.74 30.35 -6.01
N ASP A 867 -5.90 29.75 -5.70
CA ASP A 867 -6.96 30.44 -4.97
C ASP A 867 -6.53 30.75 -3.51
N LEU A 868 -5.73 29.91 -2.86
CA LEU A 868 -5.15 30.20 -1.53
C LEU A 868 -4.30 31.49 -1.54
N PHE A 869 -3.45 31.67 -2.55
CA PHE A 869 -2.64 32.89 -2.69
C PHE A 869 -3.47 34.07 -3.18
N TYR A 870 -4.38 33.85 -4.12
CA TYR A 870 -5.21 34.90 -4.71
C TYR A 870 -6.13 35.57 -3.67
N TYR A 871 -6.70 34.79 -2.75
CA TYR A 871 -7.54 35.30 -1.66
C TYR A 871 -6.73 35.69 -0.40
N ASN A 872 -5.40 35.65 -0.45
CA ASN A 872 -4.51 35.93 0.68
C ASN A 872 -4.81 35.08 1.94
N ILE A 873 -5.19 33.81 1.74
CA ILE A 873 -5.41 32.87 2.85
C ILE A 873 -4.06 32.41 3.39
N PHE A 874 -3.10 32.15 2.48
CA PHE A 874 -1.75 31.71 2.82
C PHE A 874 -0.72 32.79 2.55
N ASN A 875 0.32 32.83 3.40
CA ASN A 875 1.49 33.69 3.22
C ASN A 875 2.80 32.89 3.05
N THR A 876 2.71 31.57 2.96
CA THR A 876 3.83 30.66 2.68
C THR A 876 4.67 31.13 1.47
N PRO A 877 6.01 31.22 1.61
CA PRO A 877 6.92 31.46 0.50
C PRO A 877 6.81 30.38 -0.58
N VAL A 878 6.85 30.81 -1.85
CA VAL A 878 6.99 29.95 -3.03
C VAL A 878 8.41 30.14 -3.56
N GLU A 879 9.10 29.06 -3.87
CA GLU A 879 10.51 29.07 -4.29
C GLU A 879 10.74 28.12 -5.45
N ILE A 880 11.63 28.47 -6.38
CA ILE A 880 12.16 27.53 -7.39
C ILE A 880 13.47 26.98 -6.84
N LEU A 881 13.49 25.68 -6.57
CA LEU A 881 14.55 24.96 -5.86
C LEU A 881 15.65 24.48 -6.82
N ASN A 882 16.82 24.10 -6.29
CA ASN A 882 17.93 23.58 -7.12
C ASN A 882 17.62 22.19 -7.72
N SER A 883 16.62 21.50 -7.19
CA SER A 883 16.00 20.31 -7.81
C SER A 883 15.16 20.62 -9.06
N ASP A 884 15.07 21.90 -9.47
CA ASP A 884 14.17 22.49 -10.47
C ASP A 884 12.69 22.57 -10.04
N ARG A 885 12.29 21.91 -8.96
CA ARG A 885 10.89 21.91 -8.52
C ARG A 885 10.46 23.23 -7.88
N VAL A 886 9.15 23.46 -7.86
CA VAL A 886 8.56 24.56 -7.11
C VAL A 886 8.27 24.12 -5.67
N GLY A 887 9.05 24.64 -4.73
CA GLY A 887 8.93 24.41 -3.29
C GLY A 887 7.97 25.37 -2.60
N MET A 888 7.29 24.87 -1.57
CA MET A 888 6.44 25.64 -0.66
C MET A 888 6.62 25.09 0.76
N LYS A 889 6.67 25.96 1.78
CA LYS A 889 6.69 25.50 3.17
C LYS A 889 5.38 24.81 3.54
N GLN A 890 5.45 23.73 4.30
CA GLN A 890 4.30 22.86 4.54
C GLN A 890 3.46 23.26 5.77
N ASP A 891 3.90 24.20 6.62
CA ASP A 891 3.24 24.51 7.90
C ASP A 891 1.75 24.88 7.76
N GLU A 892 1.41 25.80 6.85
CA GLU A 892 0.01 26.22 6.63
C GLU A 892 -0.82 25.11 5.96
N PHE A 893 -0.21 24.32 5.07
CA PHE A 893 -0.85 23.16 4.44
C PHE A 893 -1.18 22.07 5.47
N ASN A 894 -0.22 21.72 6.33
CA ASN A 894 -0.37 20.76 7.41
C ASN A 894 -1.45 21.19 8.39
N LYS A 895 -1.47 22.47 8.78
CA LYS A 895 -2.52 23.03 9.64
C LYS A 895 -3.91 22.88 9.00
N LEU A 896 -4.04 23.17 7.72
CA LEU A 896 -5.30 23.02 6.99
C LEU A 896 -5.72 21.56 6.85
N GLN A 897 -4.76 20.66 6.59
CA GLN A 897 -4.99 19.23 6.49
C GLN A 897 -5.49 18.63 7.80
N ILE A 898 -4.88 18.99 8.94
CA ILE A 898 -5.34 18.53 10.27
C ILE A 898 -6.80 18.91 10.52
N ILE A 899 -7.17 20.17 10.27
CA ILE A 899 -8.56 20.64 10.44
C ILE A 899 -9.52 19.87 9.55
N ASN A 900 -9.15 19.63 8.28
CA ASN A 900 -9.97 18.88 7.34
C ASN A 900 -10.14 17.40 7.74
N SER A 901 -9.04 16.75 8.16
CA SER A 901 -9.04 15.35 8.57
C SER A 901 -9.92 15.10 9.79
N GLU A 902 -9.84 15.96 10.81
CA GLU A 902 -10.71 15.84 12.00
C GLU A 902 -12.20 15.93 11.65
N VAL A 903 -12.56 16.86 10.78
CA VAL A 903 -13.95 17.05 10.34
C VAL A 903 -14.43 15.88 9.50
N GLN A 904 -13.56 15.35 8.63
CA GLN A 904 -13.85 14.20 7.78
C GLN A 904 -14.03 12.92 8.61
N GLU A 905 -13.14 12.65 9.57
CA GLU A 905 -13.25 11.50 10.46
C GLU A 905 -14.55 11.52 11.26
N ARG A 906 -14.90 12.68 11.85
CA ARG A 906 -16.20 12.83 12.54
C ARG A 906 -17.38 12.55 11.61
N GLN A 907 -17.33 13.00 10.35
CA GLN A 907 -18.38 12.72 9.38
C GLN A 907 -18.49 11.24 9.04
N LEU A 908 -17.36 10.54 8.88
CA LEU A 908 -17.33 9.11 8.62
C LEU A 908 -17.93 8.32 9.78
N ASN A 909 -17.47 8.57 11.01
CA ASN A 909 -18.01 7.94 12.22
C ASN A 909 -19.53 8.14 12.36
N ASN A 910 -20.01 9.36 12.10
CA ASN A 910 -21.43 9.68 12.18
C ASN A 910 -22.27 9.02 11.07
N THR A 911 -21.67 8.78 9.89
CA THR A 911 -22.37 8.17 8.74
C THR A 911 -22.44 6.66 8.85
N SER A 912 -21.44 6.02 9.47
CA SER A 912 -21.38 4.57 9.65
C SER A 912 -22.29 4.05 10.77
N THR A 913 -22.50 4.84 11.83
CA THR A 913 -23.17 4.37 13.06
C THR A 913 -24.69 4.57 13.07
N ASP A 914 -25.29 5.06 11.98
CA ASP A 914 -26.70 5.46 11.79
C ASP A 914 -27.30 6.45 12.83
N ASN A 915 -26.64 6.63 13.98
CA ASN A 915 -27.11 7.29 15.20
C ASN A 915 -27.16 8.82 15.16
N ILE A 916 -26.64 9.47 14.11
CA ILE A 916 -26.54 10.94 14.07
C ILE A 916 -27.28 11.57 12.89
N ARG A 917 -27.40 10.88 11.74
CA ARG A 917 -28.24 11.40 10.64
C ARG A 917 -29.73 11.41 11.00
N GLU A 918 -30.17 10.51 11.89
CA GLU A 918 -31.52 10.52 12.46
C GLU A 918 -31.72 11.56 13.59
N LYS A 919 -30.66 12.20 14.10
CA LYS A 919 -30.75 13.15 15.25
C LYS A 919 -30.77 14.63 14.88
N LEU A 920 -30.57 15.01 13.63
CA LEU A 920 -31.09 16.30 13.17
C LEU A 920 -32.51 16.01 12.68
N PRO A 921 -33.56 16.35 13.45
CA PRO A 921 -34.90 16.27 12.90
C PRO A 921 -34.91 17.18 11.67
N ARG A 922 -34.91 16.59 10.47
CA ARG A 922 -35.49 17.25 9.31
C ARG A 922 -36.98 17.27 9.63
N GLU A 923 -37.40 18.14 10.56
CA GLU A 923 -38.82 18.34 10.84
C GLU A 923 -39.51 18.52 9.51
N GLU A 924 -40.50 17.67 9.23
CA GLU A 924 -41.20 17.65 7.97
C GLU A 924 -41.70 19.06 7.67
N PHE A 925 -41.11 19.70 6.65
CA PHE A 925 -41.60 20.96 6.15
C PHE A 925 -43.02 20.70 5.63
N PRO A 926 -44.07 21.29 6.23
CA PRO A 926 -45.44 21.04 5.78
C PRO A 926 -45.57 21.45 4.30
N ASN A 927 -46.15 20.58 3.48
CA ASN A 927 -46.36 20.78 2.04
C ASN A 927 -45.09 20.97 1.19
N ILE A 928 -43.92 20.50 1.65
CA ILE A 928 -42.66 20.65 0.92
C ILE A 928 -42.69 20.04 -0.48
N GLU A 929 -43.38 18.91 -0.65
CA GLU A 929 -43.49 18.24 -1.95
C GLU A 929 -44.26 19.09 -2.97
N GLU A 930 -45.39 19.68 -2.56
CA GLU A 930 -46.18 20.58 -3.42
C GLU A 930 -45.41 21.86 -3.75
N GLU A 931 -44.75 22.46 -2.76
CA GLU A 931 -43.91 23.65 -2.95
C GLU A 931 -42.73 23.36 -3.90
N LEU A 932 -42.08 22.20 -3.77
CA LEU A 932 -41.00 21.75 -4.65
C LEU A 932 -41.52 21.51 -6.08
N ASN A 933 -42.64 20.81 -6.23
CA ASN A 933 -43.25 20.57 -7.53
C ASN A 933 -43.59 21.89 -8.25
N SER A 934 -44.19 22.85 -7.53
CA SER A 934 -44.52 24.18 -8.08
C SER A 934 -43.28 24.99 -8.44
N ALA A 935 -42.23 24.93 -7.63
CA ALA A 935 -40.98 25.65 -7.84
C ALA A 935 -40.15 25.10 -9.00
N PHE A 936 -40.05 23.77 -9.12
CA PHE A 936 -39.37 23.11 -10.23
C PHE A 936 -40.11 23.34 -11.55
N LEU A 937 -41.44 23.32 -11.54
CA LEU A 937 -42.23 23.59 -12.73
C LEU A 937 -42.03 25.02 -13.24
N ASP A 938 -41.95 26.01 -12.34
CA ASP A 938 -41.68 27.42 -12.65
C ASP A 938 -40.27 27.64 -13.21
N GLU A 939 -39.25 26.98 -12.65
CA GLU A 939 -37.85 27.23 -13.04
C GLU A 939 -37.35 26.35 -14.19
N TYR A 940 -37.73 25.08 -14.22
CA TYR A 940 -37.19 24.07 -15.15
C TYR A 940 -38.23 23.48 -16.10
N SER A 941 -39.50 23.89 -16.00
CA SER A 941 -40.60 23.39 -16.84
C SER A 941 -40.91 21.89 -16.68
N PHE A 942 -40.51 21.28 -15.56
CA PHE A 942 -40.92 19.96 -15.10
C PHE A 942 -41.08 19.98 -13.57
N SER A 943 -41.94 19.14 -13.00
CA SER A 943 -42.10 19.07 -11.54
C SER A 943 -40.99 18.24 -10.87
N PHE A 944 -40.83 18.37 -9.56
CA PHE A 944 -39.86 17.56 -8.81
C PHE A 944 -40.19 16.06 -8.90
N ASN A 945 -41.48 15.71 -8.95
CA ASN A 945 -41.93 14.33 -9.16
C ASN A 945 -41.59 13.83 -10.58
N ASP A 946 -41.71 14.67 -11.62
CA ASP A 946 -41.25 14.31 -12.97
C ASP A 946 -39.74 14.03 -12.99
N PHE A 947 -38.96 14.81 -12.23
CA PHE A 947 -37.53 14.61 -12.05
C PHE A 947 -37.22 13.27 -11.38
N CYS A 948 -37.78 12.99 -10.21
CA CYS A 948 -37.58 11.72 -9.50
C CYS A 948 -38.03 10.51 -10.32
N ASN A 949 -39.22 10.55 -10.91
CA ASN A 949 -39.78 9.46 -11.70
C ASN A 949 -38.91 9.13 -12.94
N THR A 950 -38.38 10.16 -13.60
CA THR A 950 -37.46 9.97 -14.74
C THR A 950 -36.17 9.29 -14.28
N ILE A 951 -35.57 9.73 -13.17
CA ILE A 951 -34.34 9.16 -12.62
C ILE A 951 -34.51 7.70 -12.22
N PHE A 952 -35.55 7.38 -11.42
CA PHE A 952 -35.82 6.00 -11.04
C PHE A 952 -36.15 5.12 -12.26
N GLY A 953 -36.88 5.65 -13.25
CA GLY A 953 -37.10 4.96 -14.51
C GLY A 953 -35.81 4.64 -15.27
N MET A 954 -34.84 5.57 -15.31
CA MET A 954 -33.52 5.32 -15.89
C MET A 954 -32.70 4.28 -15.10
N ILE A 955 -32.78 4.30 -13.77
CA ILE A 955 -32.13 3.29 -12.91
C ILE A 955 -32.72 1.91 -13.19
N SER A 956 -34.05 1.78 -13.21
CA SER A 956 -34.74 0.51 -13.52
C SER A 956 -34.38 0.00 -14.92
N TYR A 957 -34.32 0.89 -15.92
CA TYR A 957 -33.86 0.51 -17.26
C TYR A 957 -32.42 -0.02 -17.25
N GLY A 958 -31.53 0.60 -16.47
CA GLY A 958 -30.16 0.12 -16.34
C GLY A 958 -30.05 -1.23 -15.61
N ASP A 959 -30.87 -1.46 -14.60
CA ASP A 959 -30.91 -2.72 -13.87
C ASP A 959 -31.39 -3.89 -14.75
N GLU A 960 -32.36 -3.65 -15.63
CA GLU A 960 -32.82 -4.63 -16.64
C GLU A 960 -31.69 -5.06 -17.59
N ASN A 961 -30.77 -4.15 -17.94
CA ASN A 961 -29.68 -4.42 -18.87
C ASN A 961 -28.47 -5.14 -18.25
N LYS A 962 -28.40 -5.27 -16.91
CA LYS A 962 -27.30 -5.91 -16.15
C LYS A 962 -25.90 -5.39 -16.54
N ARG A 963 -25.76 -4.08 -16.79
CA ARG A 963 -24.47 -3.43 -17.10
C ARG A 963 -24.16 -2.32 -16.10
N GLU A 964 -22.87 -2.16 -15.78
CA GLU A 964 -22.40 -1.05 -14.94
C GLU A 964 -22.48 0.30 -15.67
N VAL A 965 -22.21 0.29 -16.98
CA VAL A 965 -22.36 1.44 -17.88
C VAL A 965 -23.54 1.22 -18.81
N ASN A 966 -24.54 2.08 -18.71
CA ASN A 966 -25.74 2.05 -19.52
C ASN A 966 -25.60 2.94 -20.75
N LYS A 967 -26.17 2.47 -21.85
CA LYS A 967 -26.27 3.21 -23.11
C LYS A 967 -27.66 3.09 -23.68
N ALA A 968 -28.22 4.19 -24.16
CA ALA A 968 -29.50 4.17 -24.87
C ALA A 968 -29.60 5.33 -25.85
N GLU A 969 -30.26 5.09 -26.98
CA GLU A 969 -30.71 6.17 -27.86
C GLU A 969 -31.78 7.01 -27.13
N LYS A 970 -31.61 8.34 -27.14
CA LYS A 970 -32.44 9.26 -26.36
C LYS A 970 -33.95 9.03 -26.56
N CYS A 971 -34.39 8.96 -27.82
CA CYS A 971 -35.80 8.77 -28.17
C CYS A 971 -36.35 7.41 -27.71
N LYS A 972 -35.55 6.34 -27.83
CA LYS A 972 -35.96 4.99 -27.39
C LYS A 972 -36.12 4.91 -25.89
N LEU A 973 -35.17 5.49 -25.13
CA LEU A 973 -35.26 5.55 -23.68
C LEU A 973 -36.50 6.34 -23.25
N ALA A 974 -36.70 7.54 -23.79
CA ALA A 974 -37.83 8.38 -23.40
C ALA A 974 -39.19 7.69 -23.66
N ASN A 975 -39.35 7.03 -24.81
CA ASN A 975 -40.53 6.22 -25.11
C ASN A 975 -40.71 5.03 -24.14
N ARG A 976 -39.62 4.36 -23.74
CA ARG A 976 -39.65 3.27 -22.75
C ARG A 976 -40.10 3.76 -21.37
N LEU A 977 -39.64 4.94 -20.94
CA LEU A 977 -39.97 5.51 -19.64
C LEU A 977 -41.45 5.89 -19.53
N ILE A 978 -42.03 6.48 -20.57
CA ILE A 978 -43.45 6.85 -20.61
C ILE A 978 -44.36 5.61 -20.62
N LYS A 979 -43.94 4.53 -21.30
CA LYS A 979 -44.66 3.25 -21.25
C LYS A 979 -44.71 2.64 -19.84
N SER A 980 -43.67 2.83 -19.05
CA SER A 980 -43.63 2.36 -17.65
C SER A 980 -44.31 3.28 -16.64
N ASN A 981 -44.52 4.55 -16.97
CA ASN A 981 -45.13 5.52 -16.06
C ASN A 981 -45.98 6.54 -16.84
N THR A 982 -47.29 6.37 -16.79
CA THR A 982 -48.27 7.19 -17.52
C THR A 982 -48.33 8.65 -17.04
N ASN A 983 -47.72 8.98 -15.90
CA ASN A 983 -47.63 10.37 -15.41
C ASN A 983 -46.53 11.17 -16.13
N LEU A 984 -45.62 10.51 -16.85
CA LEU A 984 -44.59 11.14 -17.66
C LEU A 984 -45.09 11.39 -19.09
N ASN A 985 -44.58 12.45 -19.72
CA ASN A 985 -44.73 12.67 -21.15
C ASN A 985 -43.36 12.94 -21.79
N ILE A 986 -43.30 12.89 -23.12
CA ILE A 986 -42.02 12.99 -23.86
C ILE A 986 -41.30 14.31 -23.60
N ASP A 987 -42.02 15.44 -23.62
CA ASP A 987 -41.47 16.78 -23.40
C ASP A 987 -40.82 16.90 -22.00
N LYS A 988 -41.50 16.41 -20.96
CA LYS A 988 -40.98 16.42 -19.59
C LYS A 988 -39.75 15.54 -19.44
N VAL A 989 -39.77 14.32 -19.97
CA VAL A 989 -38.64 13.39 -19.90
C VAL A 989 -37.42 13.97 -20.61
N GLU A 990 -37.60 14.56 -21.79
CA GLU A 990 -36.50 15.20 -22.53
C GLU A 990 -35.91 16.40 -21.78
N LYS A 991 -36.74 17.22 -21.12
CA LYS A 991 -36.27 18.33 -20.28
C LYS A 991 -35.49 17.84 -19.06
N VAL A 992 -35.94 16.78 -18.40
CA VAL A 992 -35.21 16.17 -17.28
C VAL A 992 -33.87 15.61 -17.76
N ILE A 993 -33.84 14.85 -18.86
CA ILE A 993 -32.61 14.33 -19.46
C ILE A 993 -31.65 15.49 -19.77
N GLN A 994 -32.13 16.57 -20.38
CA GLN A 994 -31.31 17.76 -20.66
C GLN A 994 -30.78 18.43 -19.37
N TYR A 995 -31.56 18.45 -18.30
CA TYR A 995 -31.16 19.03 -17.02
C TYR A 995 -30.02 18.25 -16.35
N ILE A 996 -30.00 16.92 -16.49
CA ILE A 996 -29.00 16.03 -15.87
C ILE A 996 -27.85 15.63 -16.81
N SER A 997 -27.81 16.19 -18.02
CA SER A 997 -26.82 15.80 -19.02
C SER A 997 -25.69 16.82 -19.21
N LEU A 998 -24.50 16.32 -19.49
CA LEU A 998 -23.37 17.03 -20.09
C LEU A 998 -23.40 16.85 -21.61
N THR A 999 -23.09 17.91 -22.33
CA THR A 999 -23.14 17.95 -23.80
C THR A 999 -21.87 18.56 -24.38
N LYS A 1000 -21.62 18.28 -25.66
CA LYS A 1000 -20.55 18.92 -26.45
C LYS A 1000 -20.68 20.45 -26.42
N ARG A 1001 -19.55 21.14 -26.30
CA ARG A 1001 -19.38 22.60 -26.28
C ARG A 1001 -18.13 22.98 -27.07
N GLY A 1002 -18.08 24.20 -27.60
CA GLY A 1002 -16.90 24.67 -28.34
C GLY A 1002 -15.66 24.90 -27.48
N ASN A 1003 -15.84 25.15 -26.17
CA ASN A 1003 -14.75 25.37 -25.23
C ASN A 1003 -15.21 25.02 -23.80
N TYR A 1004 -14.44 24.18 -23.10
CA TYR A 1004 -14.76 23.74 -21.74
C TYR A 1004 -14.88 24.92 -20.75
N LEU A 1005 -13.93 25.86 -20.77
CA LEU A 1005 -13.82 26.99 -19.86
C LEU A 1005 -14.78 28.15 -20.16
N LYS A 1006 -15.48 28.12 -21.31
CA LYS A 1006 -16.47 29.14 -21.70
C LYS A 1006 -17.87 28.51 -21.76
N PRO A 1007 -18.57 28.38 -20.63
CA PRO A 1007 -19.91 27.84 -20.64
C PRO A 1007 -20.90 28.83 -21.28
N GLY A 1008 -21.94 28.30 -21.94
CA GLY A 1008 -23.00 29.14 -22.51
C GLY A 1008 -23.88 29.78 -21.42
N ARG A 1009 -24.61 30.84 -21.75
CA ARG A 1009 -25.65 31.37 -20.86
C ARG A 1009 -26.67 30.26 -20.54
N PRO A 1010 -27.21 30.19 -19.32
CA PRO A 1010 -27.09 31.13 -18.20
C PRO A 1010 -25.96 30.81 -17.18
N TYR A 1011 -25.06 29.89 -17.51
CA TYR A 1011 -24.00 29.43 -16.60
C TYR A 1011 -22.87 30.46 -16.47
N ARG A 1012 -22.18 30.44 -15.33
CA ARG A 1012 -21.03 31.31 -15.08
C ARG A 1012 -19.72 30.57 -15.28
N SER A 1013 -18.62 31.30 -15.43
CA SER A 1013 -17.29 30.69 -15.57
C SER A 1013 -16.91 29.80 -14.38
N GLU A 1014 -17.39 30.09 -13.18
CA GLU A 1014 -17.11 29.28 -11.99
C GLU A 1014 -17.78 27.89 -12.03
N ASP A 1015 -18.81 27.69 -12.87
CA ASP A 1015 -19.50 26.41 -13.01
C ASP A 1015 -18.65 25.36 -13.77
N VAL A 1016 -17.51 25.74 -14.33
CA VAL A 1016 -16.59 24.84 -15.04
C VAL A 1016 -15.20 24.72 -14.39
N TYR A 1017 -15.00 25.32 -13.22
CA TYR A 1017 -13.71 25.23 -12.50
C TYR A 1017 -13.65 23.97 -11.63
N PRO A 1018 -12.93 22.91 -12.00
CA PRO A 1018 -13.05 21.59 -11.36
C PRO A 1018 -12.70 21.56 -9.86
N TRP A 1019 -11.93 22.53 -9.36
CA TRP A 1019 -11.57 22.69 -7.94
C TRP A 1019 -12.64 23.40 -7.10
N ARG A 1020 -13.76 23.83 -7.69
CA ARG A 1020 -14.90 24.47 -6.99
C ARG A 1020 -16.08 23.53 -6.82
N PHE A 1021 -16.82 23.71 -5.73
CA PHE A 1021 -18.01 22.93 -5.37
C PHE A 1021 -19.32 23.58 -5.85
N ASN A 1022 -20.42 22.82 -5.82
CA ASN A 1022 -21.77 23.25 -6.21
C ASN A 1022 -21.84 23.91 -7.61
N ARG A 1023 -21.09 23.36 -8.56
CA ARG A 1023 -21.07 23.80 -9.96
C ARG A 1023 -22.24 23.22 -10.74
N GLU A 1024 -22.99 24.06 -11.45
CA GLU A 1024 -24.16 23.62 -12.24
C GLU A 1024 -23.79 22.69 -13.40
N LEU A 1025 -22.56 22.78 -13.91
CA LEU A 1025 -22.03 21.95 -15.00
C LEU A 1025 -21.07 20.86 -14.50
N SER A 1026 -21.10 20.51 -13.20
CA SER A 1026 -20.32 19.39 -12.69
C SER A 1026 -20.96 18.05 -13.01
N PHE A 1027 -20.14 17.01 -13.20
CA PHE A 1027 -20.62 15.63 -13.36
C PHE A 1027 -21.48 15.18 -12.17
N THR A 1028 -21.20 15.69 -10.96
CA THR A 1028 -21.99 15.39 -9.76
C THR A 1028 -23.45 15.83 -9.89
N ARG A 1029 -23.73 16.91 -10.63
CA ARG A 1029 -25.10 17.37 -10.92
C ARG A 1029 -25.63 16.88 -12.27
N ARG A 1030 -24.73 16.44 -13.16
CA ARG A 1030 -25.03 16.03 -14.53
C ARG A 1030 -24.29 14.74 -14.91
N PRO A 1031 -24.67 13.59 -14.34
CA PRO A 1031 -23.95 12.33 -14.51
C PRO A 1031 -24.29 11.60 -15.81
N VAL A 1032 -25.17 12.17 -16.65
CA VAL A 1032 -25.50 11.63 -17.97
C VAL A 1032 -24.66 12.35 -19.02
N ILE A 1033 -24.04 11.63 -19.94
CA ILE A 1033 -23.30 12.21 -21.06
C ILE A 1033 -24.09 11.97 -22.35
N ILE A 1034 -24.31 13.04 -23.11
CA ILE A 1034 -24.89 12.98 -24.46
C ILE A 1034 -23.75 12.98 -25.47
N ARG A 1035 -23.57 11.86 -26.17
CA ARG A 1035 -22.69 11.74 -27.34
C ARG A 1035 -23.56 11.55 -28.57
N GLU A 1036 -23.69 12.61 -29.37
CA GLU A 1036 -24.66 12.65 -30.48
C GLU A 1036 -26.08 12.38 -29.97
N ASP A 1037 -26.73 11.29 -30.38
CA ASP A 1037 -28.06 10.89 -29.91
C ASP A 1037 -28.03 9.77 -28.84
N GLU A 1038 -26.84 9.36 -28.41
CA GLU A 1038 -26.62 8.33 -27.39
C GLU A 1038 -26.46 8.93 -25.99
N LEU A 1039 -27.20 8.39 -25.03
CA LEU A 1039 -27.10 8.68 -23.59
C LEU A 1039 -26.20 7.63 -22.93
N ILE A 1040 -25.22 8.09 -22.16
CA ILE A 1040 -24.30 7.22 -21.40
C ILE A 1040 -24.33 7.61 -19.93
N TRP A 1041 -24.60 6.65 -19.03
CA TRP A 1041 -24.63 6.89 -17.59
C TRP A 1041 -24.34 5.64 -16.76
N GLY A 1042 -24.01 5.85 -15.48
CA GLY A 1042 -23.94 4.81 -14.46
C GLY A 1042 -25.04 4.99 -13.42
N ASN A 1043 -25.63 3.89 -12.94
CA ASN A 1043 -26.77 3.95 -12.03
C ASN A 1043 -26.39 4.54 -10.65
N ARG A 1044 -25.19 4.25 -10.15
CA ARG A 1044 -24.74 4.75 -8.83
C ARG A 1044 -24.50 6.25 -8.87
N GLN A 1045 -23.85 6.75 -9.91
CA GLN A 1045 -23.64 8.19 -10.14
C GLN A 1045 -24.96 8.94 -10.33
N LEU A 1046 -25.91 8.33 -11.04
CA LEU A 1046 -27.24 8.90 -11.26
C LEU A 1046 -28.02 9.04 -9.95
N PHE A 1047 -28.03 7.99 -9.12
CA PHE A 1047 -28.66 8.04 -7.81
C PHE A 1047 -27.93 8.99 -6.84
N HIS A 1048 -26.59 9.01 -6.86
CA HIS A 1048 -25.80 9.95 -6.08
C HIS A 1048 -26.12 11.41 -6.45
N MET A 1049 -26.35 11.72 -7.73
CA MET A 1049 -26.79 13.05 -8.16
C MET A 1049 -28.13 13.46 -7.55
N LEU A 1050 -29.09 12.53 -7.50
CA LEU A 1050 -30.40 12.78 -6.86
C LEU A 1050 -30.21 13.09 -5.37
N MET A 1051 -29.45 12.27 -4.66
CA MET A 1051 -29.16 12.48 -3.23
C MET A 1051 -28.40 13.79 -2.98
N PHE A 1052 -27.43 14.11 -3.83
CA PHE A 1052 -26.70 15.38 -3.76
C PHE A 1052 -27.61 16.58 -4.01
N THR A 1053 -28.58 16.47 -4.94
CA THR A 1053 -29.56 17.54 -5.22
C THR A 1053 -30.50 17.73 -4.03
N LEU A 1054 -30.97 16.64 -3.42
CA LEU A 1054 -31.76 16.69 -2.19
C LEU A 1054 -30.98 17.36 -1.04
N ASP A 1055 -29.73 16.97 -0.84
CA ASP A 1055 -28.87 17.60 0.18
C ASP A 1055 -28.67 19.09 -0.12
N LEU A 1056 -28.50 19.52 -1.38
CA LEU A 1056 -28.47 20.95 -1.72
C LEU A 1056 -29.78 21.69 -1.41
N ILE A 1057 -30.93 21.05 -1.57
CA ILE A 1057 -32.25 21.62 -1.25
C ILE A 1057 -32.38 21.79 0.27
N TYR A 1058 -32.20 20.70 1.01
CA TYR A 1058 -32.31 20.69 2.48
C TYR A 1058 -31.22 21.53 3.15
N ASP A 1059 -30.06 21.68 2.51
CA ASP A 1059 -29.01 22.59 2.97
C ASP A 1059 -29.24 24.06 2.56
N GLY A 1060 -30.34 24.38 1.87
CA GLY A 1060 -30.62 25.74 1.41
C GLY A 1060 -29.56 26.30 0.44
N LYS A 1061 -28.92 25.41 -0.34
CA LYS A 1061 -27.75 25.69 -1.21
C LYS A 1061 -28.01 25.50 -2.70
N LEU A 1062 -29.16 24.95 -3.09
CA LEU A 1062 -29.51 24.80 -4.49
C LEU A 1062 -29.54 26.18 -5.15
N LYS A 1063 -28.71 26.37 -6.18
CA LYS A 1063 -28.72 27.61 -6.97
C LYS A 1063 -30.06 27.73 -7.71
N SER A 1064 -30.76 28.84 -7.52
CA SER A 1064 -32.05 29.12 -8.15
C SER A 1064 -32.02 30.44 -8.92
N ARG A 1065 -32.80 30.51 -9.99
CA ARG A 1065 -33.04 31.74 -10.76
C ARG A 1065 -34.52 32.15 -10.74
N GLY A 1066 -35.42 31.20 -10.54
CA GLY A 1066 -36.87 31.42 -10.45
C GLY A 1066 -37.28 32.00 -9.10
N LYS A 1067 -38.32 32.83 -9.08
CA LYS A 1067 -38.80 33.49 -7.86
C LYS A 1067 -39.31 32.47 -6.84
N LYS A 1068 -40.04 31.44 -7.29
CA LYS A 1068 -40.62 30.43 -6.40
C LYS A 1068 -39.54 29.58 -5.73
N LEU A 1069 -38.59 29.05 -6.50
CA LEU A 1069 -37.51 28.23 -5.94
C LEU A 1069 -36.61 29.05 -5.01
N THR A 1070 -36.30 30.30 -5.36
CA THR A 1070 -35.51 31.19 -4.49
C THR A 1070 -36.21 31.45 -3.15
N LYS A 1071 -37.53 31.66 -3.16
CA LYS A 1071 -38.33 31.83 -1.94
C LYS A 1071 -38.33 30.55 -1.09
N LEU A 1072 -38.48 29.39 -1.72
CA LEU A 1072 -38.49 28.09 -1.04
C LEU A 1072 -37.14 27.78 -0.37
N ILE A 1073 -36.04 27.92 -1.11
CA ILE A 1073 -34.67 27.72 -0.58
C ILE A 1073 -34.38 28.69 0.57
N GLY A 1074 -34.84 29.94 0.48
CA GLY A 1074 -34.77 30.90 1.58
C GLY A 1074 -35.56 30.48 2.83
N LYS A 1075 -36.80 29.98 2.65
CA LYS A 1075 -37.65 29.45 3.72
C LYS A 1075 -36.96 28.27 4.44
N ILE A 1076 -36.36 27.35 3.68
CA ILE A 1076 -35.61 26.21 4.24
C ILE A 1076 -34.40 26.68 5.05
N SER A 1077 -33.61 27.61 4.50
CA SER A 1077 -32.42 28.13 5.19
C SER A 1077 -32.75 28.87 6.49
N ASN A 1078 -33.88 29.59 6.55
CA ASN A 1078 -34.31 30.28 7.77
C ASN A 1078 -34.72 29.27 8.85
N LYS A 1079 -35.60 28.31 8.53
CA LYS A 1079 -36.02 27.28 9.49
C LYS A 1079 -34.82 26.53 10.08
N ARG A 1080 -33.86 26.14 9.23
CA ARG A 1080 -32.65 25.46 9.69
C ARG A 1080 -31.83 26.31 10.68
N GLY A 1081 -31.73 27.61 10.44
CA GLY A 1081 -31.10 28.55 11.36
C GLY A 1081 -31.83 28.62 12.71
N ASP A 1082 -33.16 28.69 12.69
CA ASP A 1082 -34.00 28.72 13.89
C ASP A 1082 -33.90 27.42 14.68
N ASP A 1083 -33.94 26.27 14.00
CA ASP A 1083 -33.81 24.94 14.60
C ASP A 1083 -32.42 24.77 15.26
N PHE A 1084 -31.35 25.24 14.60
CA PHE A 1084 -30.01 25.23 15.18
C PHE A 1084 -29.90 26.17 16.40
N ASN A 1085 -30.51 27.36 16.35
CA ASN A 1085 -30.58 28.26 17.50
C ASN A 1085 -31.28 27.59 18.70
N ASN A 1086 -32.38 26.89 18.45
CA ASN A 1086 -33.09 26.12 19.48
C ASN A 1086 -32.24 24.98 20.06
N GLN A 1087 -31.49 24.26 19.24
CA GLN A 1087 -30.59 23.20 19.71
C GLN A 1087 -29.48 23.76 20.61
N VAL A 1088 -28.86 24.88 20.23
CA VAL A 1088 -27.84 25.55 21.06
C VAL A 1088 -28.44 25.99 22.38
N TYR A 1089 -29.59 26.66 22.36
CA TYR A 1089 -30.29 27.08 23.57
C TYR A 1089 -30.55 25.88 24.50
N ASN A 1090 -31.16 24.81 23.99
CA ASN A 1090 -31.48 23.62 24.80
C ASN A 1090 -30.22 23.00 25.42
N LYS A 1091 -29.14 22.85 24.64
CA LYS A 1091 -27.89 22.26 25.10
C LYS A 1091 -27.21 23.09 26.20
N ILE A 1092 -27.33 24.42 26.17
CA ILE A 1092 -26.78 25.29 27.22
C ILE A 1092 -27.73 25.31 28.44
N TYR A 1093 -29.05 25.32 28.21
CA TYR A 1093 -30.07 25.31 29.26
C TYR A 1093 -30.00 24.05 30.13
N GLU A 1094 -29.58 22.91 29.59
CA GLU A 1094 -29.34 21.65 30.33
C GLU A 1094 -28.15 21.72 31.31
N ILE A 1095 -27.26 22.72 31.19
CA ILE A 1095 -26.12 22.90 32.09
C ILE A 1095 -26.59 23.60 33.37
N SER A 1096 -26.52 22.89 34.50
CA SER A 1096 -26.86 23.46 35.81
C SER A 1096 -25.99 24.69 36.15
N ASP A 1097 -26.60 25.66 36.82
CA ASP A 1097 -26.00 26.92 37.32
C ASP A 1097 -25.84 28.06 36.29
N LEU A 1098 -26.36 27.88 35.07
CA LEU A 1098 -26.46 28.95 34.06
C LEU A 1098 -27.89 29.50 33.96
N ILE A 1099 -28.02 30.81 33.80
CA ILE A 1099 -29.30 31.44 33.38
C ILE A 1099 -29.22 31.59 31.87
N VAL A 1100 -30.20 31.08 31.12
CA VAL A 1100 -30.15 31.04 29.64
C VAL A 1100 -31.44 31.59 29.05
N ASP A 1101 -31.32 32.39 27.99
CA ASP A 1101 -32.42 33.00 27.25
C ASP A 1101 -32.12 33.05 25.74
N LYS A 1102 -33.11 33.30 24.89
CA LYS A 1102 -32.94 33.33 23.42
C LYS A 1102 -33.86 34.32 22.71
N ASN A 1103 -33.46 34.74 21.51
CA ASN A 1103 -34.21 35.64 20.62
C ASN A 1103 -34.64 36.94 21.31
N LEU A 1104 -33.74 37.56 22.07
CA LEU A 1104 -34.05 38.75 22.86
C LEU A 1104 -34.11 39.99 21.97
N GLU A 1105 -35.31 40.51 21.71
CA GLU A 1105 -35.50 41.79 21.03
C GLU A 1105 -35.48 43.00 21.98
N LYS A 1106 -35.72 42.76 23.27
CA LYS A 1106 -35.83 43.78 24.32
C LYS A 1106 -35.29 43.26 25.65
N ILE A 1107 -34.66 44.13 26.42
CA ILE A 1107 -34.21 43.88 27.79
C ILE A 1107 -34.78 44.98 28.68
N ASN A 1108 -35.40 44.61 29.80
CA ASN A 1108 -36.08 45.56 30.70
C ASN A 1108 -37.02 46.55 29.97
N HIS A 1109 -37.84 46.03 29.05
CA HIS A 1109 -38.72 46.80 28.16
C HIS A 1109 -38.04 47.76 27.16
N LYS A 1110 -36.71 47.91 27.18
CA LYS A 1110 -35.93 48.69 26.21
C LYS A 1110 -35.61 47.86 24.98
N LYS A 1111 -35.83 48.42 23.79
CA LYS A 1111 -35.45 47.78 22.51
C LYS A 1111 -33.94 47.87 22.30
N ILE A 1112 -33.35 46.84 21.70
CA ILE A 1112 -31.94 46.83 21.32
C ILE A 1112 -31.76 47.67 20.03
N VAL A 1113 -31.40 48.94 20.19
CA VAL A 1113 -31.31 49.93 19.10
C VAL A 1113 -29.97 50.68 19.15
N ASP A 1114 -29.55 51.25 18.02
CA ASP A 1114 -28.41 52.18 17.98
C ASP A 1114 -28.78 53.59 18.43
N ASP A 1115 -27.78 54.47 18.54
CA ASP A 1115 -27.94 55.87 18.96
C ASP A 1115 -28.93 56.67 18.10
N LYS A 1116 -29.26 56.18 16.90
CA LYS A 1116 -30.23 56.79 15.97
C LYS A 1116 -31.62 56.14 16.06
N GLY A 1117 -31.83 55.21 17.00
CA GLY A 1117 -33.08 54.48 17.22
C GLY A 1117 -33.32 53.34 16.22
N ASN A 1118 -32.35 52.96 15.40
CA ASN A 1118 -32.50 51.84 14.47
C ASN A 1118 -32.25 50.51 15.18
N THR A 1119 -33.03 49.47 14.88
CA THR A 1119 -32.84 48.14 15.48
C THR A 1119 -31.45 47.57 15.18
N LEU A 1120 -30.80 47.02 16.21
CA LEU A 1120 -29.53 46.30 16.10
C LEU A 1120 -29.72 44.79 15.82
N GLY A 1121 -30.97 44.32 15.83
CA GLY A 1121 -31.32 42.90 15.82
C GLY A 1121 -31.48 42.32 17.23
N ASP A 1122 -32.00 41.12 17.29
CA ASP A 1122 -32.16 40.31 18.49
C ASP A 1122 -30.83 39.68 18.96
N ILE A 1123 -30.76 39.21 20.20
CA ILE A 1123 -29.66 38.37 20.68
C ILE A 1123 -30.08 36.91 20.54
N ASP A 1124 -29.38 36.15 19.69
CA ASP A 1124 -29.72 34.77 19.33
C ASP A 1124 -29.82 33.88 20.60
N VAL A 1125 -28.75 33.80 21.41
CA VAL A 1125 -28.74 33.17 22.74
C VAL A 1125 -27.95 34.05 23.72
N LEU A 1126 -28.46 34.17 24.94
CA LEU A 1126 -27.78 34.82 26.07
C LEU A 1126 -27.64 33.81 27.20
N TYR A 1127 -26.45 33.67 27.78
CA TYR A 1127 -26.26 32.91 29.01
C TYR A 1127 -25.46 33.68 30.05
N ILE A 1128 -25.78 33.47 31.32
CA ILE A 1128 -25.20 34.19 32.45
C ILE A 1128 -24.56 33.17 33.38
N ILE A 1129 -23.33 33.48 33.82
CA ILE A 1129 -22.59 32.70 34.82
C ILE A 1129 -22.55 33.53 36.11
N PRO A 1130 -23.48 33.31 37.06
CA PRO A 1130 -23.59 34.17 38.24
C PRO A 1130 -22.34 34.19 39.10
N GLU A 1131 -21.73 33.02 39.33
CA GLU A 1131 -20.53 32.88 40.16
C GLU A 1131 -19.34 33.69 39.64
N ARG A 1132 -19.25 33.88 38.32
CA ARG A 1132 -18.17 34.63 37.67
C ARG A 1132 -18.55 36.07 37.32
N LYS A 1133 -19.79 36.48 37.60
CA LYS A 1133 -20.37 37.78 37.19
C LYS A 1133 -20.20 38.05 35.68
N ARG A 1134 -20.46 37.05 34.85
CA ARG A 1134 -20.34 37.14 33.37
C ARG A 1134 -21.68 37.01 32.69
N ILE A 1135 -21.96 37.94 31.77
CA ILE A 1135 -23.07 37.89 30.82
C ILE A 1135 -22.46 37.59 29.46
N VAL A 1136 -22.83 36.48 28.84
CA VAL A 1136 -22.27 36.06 27.56
C VAL A 1136 -23.36 36.08 26.50
N LEU A 1137 -23.13 36.88 25.46
CA LEU A 1137 -23.96 36.91 24.26
C LEU A 1137 -23.37 35.92 23.25
N ALA A 1138 -24.17 34.96 22.82
CA ALA A 1138 -23.81 34.01 21.79
C ALA A 1138 -24.55 34.31 20.49
N GLU A 1139 -23.80 34.70 19.45
CA GLU A 1139 -24.33 34.70 18.09
C GLU A 1139 -24.37 33.26 17.58
N VAL A 1140 -25.54 32.78 17.18
CA VAL A 1140 -25.71 31.41 16.69
C VAL A 1140 -25.82 31.42 15.17
N LYS A 1141 -24.93 30.69 14.50
CA LYS A 1141 -24.93 30.61 13.03
C LYS A 1141 -24.66 29.20 12.56
N ASP A 1142 -25.59 28.71 11.75
CA ASP A 1142 -25.49 27.42 11.10
C ASP A 1142 -24.69 27.55 9.79
N PHE A 1143 -23.37 27.48 9.91
CA PHE A 1143 -22.46 27.54 8.77
C PHE A 1143 -22.27 26.19 8.11
N ASN A 1144 -21.83 26.22 6.87
CA ASN A 1144 -21.35 25.00 6.24
C ASN A 1144 -19.84 24.98 6.33
N PHE A 1145 -19.28 23.80 6.57
CA PHE A 1145 -17.84 23.63 6.50
C PHE A 1145 -17.33 24.00 5.11
N SER A 1146 -16.42 24.96 5.07
CA SER A 1146 -15.82 25.49 3.85
C SER A 1146 -14.83 24.47 3.26
N LYS A 1147 -15.14 23.95 2.07
CA LYS A 1147 -14.39 22.86 1.42
C LYS A 1147 -13.37 23.35 0.40
N SER A 1148 -13.42 24.63 0.02
CA SER A 1148 -12.50 25.23 -0.97
C SER A 1148 -12.03 26.61 -0.52
N PRO A 1149 -10.91 27.12 -1.06
CA PRO A 1149 -10.39 28.44 -0.70
C PRO A 1149 -11.38 29.55 -1.04
N TYR A 1150 -12.12 29.39 -2.15
CA TYR A 1150 -13.23 30.28 -2.50
C TYR A 1150 -14.34 30.31 -1.44
N GLU A 1151 -14.73 29.15 -0.89
CA GLU A 1151 -15.71 29.10 0.19
C GLU A 1151 -15.17 29.71 1.49
N MET A 1152 -13.87 29.53 1.79
CA MET A 1152 -13.21 30.15 2.94
C MET A 1152 -13.17 31.68 2.83
N ASP A 1153 -12.87 32.23 1.65
CA ASP A 1153 -12.97 33.68 1.42
C ASP A 1153 -14.43 34.15 1.56
N LEU A 1154 -15.41 33.46 0.97
CA LEU A 1154 -16.82 33.83 1.14
C LEU A 1154 -17.27 33.79 2.61
N GLU A 1155 -16.80 32.82 3.38
CA GLU A 1155 -17.00 32.72 4.83
C GLU A 1155 -16.37 33.93 5.54
N TYR A 1156 -15.10 34.24 5.24
CA TYR A 1156 -14.37 35.40 5.77
C TYR A 1156 -15.10 36.72 5.48
N GLN A 1157 -15.46 36.95 4.22
CA GLN A 1157 -16.15 38.15 3.75
C GLN A 1157 -17.51 38.33 4.43
N LYS A 1158 -18.25 37.25 4.72
CA LYS A 1158 -19.54 37.33 5.42
C LYS A 1158 -19.37 37.55 6.93
N MET A 1159 -18.37 36.89 7.52
CA MET A 1159 -18.16 36.90 8.96
C MET A 1159 -17.51 38.19 9.45
N PHE A 1160 -16.50 38.69 8.74
CA PHE A 1160 -15.56 39.67 9.29
C PHE A 1160 -15.41 40.96 8.48
N VAL A 1161 -15.82 40.99 7.20
CA VAL A 1161 -15.59 42.16 6.32
C VAL A 1161 -16.88 42.97 6.11
N ASP A 1162 -16.88 44.22 6.53
CA ASP A 1162 -17.96 45.16 6.21
C ASP A 1162 -17.89 45.58 4.73
N LYS A 1163 -19.05 45.65 4.08
CA LYS A 1163 -19.20 46.22 2.74
C LYS A 1163 -19.93 47.56 2.84
N ASP A 1164 -19.71 48.46 1.88
CA ASP A 1164 -20.21 49.85 1.89
C ASP A 1164 -21.66 50.00 2.39
N ASN A 1165 -22.55 49.07 2.01
CA ASN A 1165 -23.96 49.09 2.38
C ASN A 1165 -24.42 47.93 3.29
N LYS A 1166 -23.52 47.06 3.77
CA LYS A 1166 -23.88 45.88 4.58
C LYS A 1166 -22.80 45.50 5.57
N LYS A 1167 -23.14 45.58 6.86
CA LYS A 1167 -22.27 45.13 7.96
C LYS A 1167 -22.16 43.60 8.01
N CYS A 1168 -20.98 43.09 8.35
CA CYS A 1168 -20.69 41.67 8.56
C CYS A 1168 -21.30 41.15 9.86
N PHE A 1169 -21.27 39.83 10.07
CA PHE A 1169 -21.82 39.22 11.29
C PHE A 1169 -21.07 39.66 12.55
N ALA A 1170 -19.73 39.73 12.52
CA ALA A 1170 -18.91 40.18 13.64
C ALA A 1170 -19.22 41.63 14.04
N THR A 1171 -19.30 42.56 13.09
CA THR A 1171 -19.64 43.96 13.38
C THR A 1171 -21.05 44.08 13.97
N LYS A 1172 -22.04 43.35 13.43
CA LYS A 1172 -23.41 43.34 13.97
C LYS A 1172 -23.46 42.81 15.40
N HIS A 1173 -22.75 41.71 15.67
CA HIS A 1173 -22.70 41.11 17.00
C HIS A 1173 -22.00 42.05 18.00
N LYS A 1174 -20.85 42.64 17.65
CA LYS A 1174 -20.14 43.63 18.48
C LYS A 1174 -21.00 44.84 18.84
N ARG A 1175 -21.85 45.32 17.92
CA ARG A 1175 -22.79 46.42 18.21
C ARG A 1175 -23.84 46.04 19.25
N ARG A 1176 -24.41 44.83 19.16
CA ARG A 1176 -25.33 44.29 20.18
C ARG A 1176 -24.64 44.13 21.54
N THR A 1177 -23.40 43.63 21.55
CA THR A 1177 -22.61 43.53 22.78
C THR A 1177 -22.28 44.88 23.39
N SER A 1178 -21.98 45.89 22.57
CA SER A 1178 -21.72 47.26 23.05
C SER A 1178 -22.96 47.87 23.70
N TRP A 1179 -24.13 47.67 23.09
CA TRP A 1179 -25.41 48.06 23.69
C TRP A 1179 -25.61 47.38 25.06
N VAL A 1180 -25.34 46.08 25.17
CA VAL A 1180 -25.43 45.36 26.46
C VAL A 1180 -24.44 45.90 27.49
N LYS A 1181 -23.21 46.26 27.11
CA LYS A 1181 -22.22 46.87 28.02
C LYS A 1181 -22.71 48.20 28.61
N GLU A 1182 -23.48 48.97 27.85
CA GLU A 1182 -24.08 50.24 28.29
C GLU A 1182 -25.37 50.04 29.12
N HIS A 1183 -25.97 48.85 29.06
CA HIS A 1183 -27.26 48.51 29.69
C HIS A 1183 -27.13 47.37 30.72
N ILE A 1184 -25.98 47.21 31.38
CA ILE A 1184 -25.75 46.14 32.37
C ILE A 1184 -26.75 46.21 33.54
N GLU A 1185 -27.09 47.41 34.01
CA GLU A 1185 -28.07 47.56 35.10
C GLU A 1185 -29.47 47.09 34.69
N ASP A 1186 -29.87 47.32 33.43
CA ASP A 1186 -31.12 46.79 32.90
C ASP A 1186 -31.12 45.25 32.84
N ILE A 1187 -29.98 44.63 32.56
CA ILE A 1187 -29.84 43.15 32.60
C ILE A 1187 -29.90 42.64 34.04
N LYS A 1188 -29.25 43.33 34.99
CA LYS A 1188 -29.32 42.98 36.41
C LYS A 1188 -30.75 43.03 36.93
N GLU A 1189 -31.52 44.05 36.54
CA GLU A 1189 -32.93 44.16 36.89
C GLU A 1189 -33.76 43.05 36.22
N HIS A 1190 -33.57 42.82 34.92
CA HIS A 1190 -34.32 41.82 34.16
C HIS A 1190 -34.15 40.38 34.68
N TYR A 1191 -32.91 40.00 35.05
CA TYR A 1191 -32.58 38.64 35.53
C TYR A 1191 -32.35 38.55 37.04
N ARG A 1192 -32.63 39.62 37.81
CA ARG A 1192 -32.47 39.69 39.27
C ARG A 1192 -31.06 39.35 39.78
N LEU A 1193 -30.04 39.90 39.12
CA LEU A 1193 -28.63 39.66 39.44
C LEU A 1193 -28.13 40.60 40.55
N THR A 1194 -27.35 40.06 41.51
CA THR A 1194 -26.85 40.82 42.67
C THR A 1194 -25.34 41.13 42.59
N GLY A 1195 -24.93 42.24 43.20
CA GLY A 1195 -23.53 42.69 43.28
C GLY A 1195 -23.00 43.44 42.04
N ASP A 1196 -21.83 44.07 42.20
CA ASP A 1196 -21.16 44.87 41.17
C ASP A 1196 -20.03 44.12 40.46
N GLY A 1197 -19.52 44.66 39.35
CA GLY A 1197 -18.41 44.09 38.59
C GLY A 1197 -18.81 43.09 37.50
N TRP A 1198 -20.07 43.14 37.05
CA TRP A 1198 -20.55 42.34 35.92
C TRP A 1198 -19.88 42.73 34.62
N THR A 1199 -19.53 41.74 33.80
CA THR A 1199 -18.90 41.97 32.49
C THR A 1199 -19.65 41.26 31.38
N ALA A 1200 -19.78 41.92 30.23
CA ALA A 1200 -20.35 41.34 29.03
C ALA A 1200 -19.27 40.81 28.09
N LYS A 1201 -19.45 39.58 27.61
CA LYS A 1201 -18.58 38.89 26.64
C LYS A 1201 -19.38 38.47 25.41
N GLU A 1202 -18.69 38.40 24.28
CA GLU A 1202 -19.24 37.97 23.00
C GLU A 1202 -18.59 36.66 22.52
N ILE A 1203 -19.41 35.75 22.00
CA ILE A 1203 -18.95 34.52 21.33
C ILE A 1203 -19.80 34.20 20.11
N PHE A 1204 -19.22 33.44 19.19
CA PHE A 1204 -19.97 32.75 18.14
C PHE A 1204 -20.15 31.28 18.51
N ILE A 1205 -21.36 30.78 18.36
CA ILE A 1205 -21.65 29.34 18.41
C ILE A 1205 -22.06 28.88 17.02
N VAL A 1206 -21.31 27.91 16.49
CA VAL A 1206 -21.46 27.42 15.11
C VAL A 1206 -21.60 25.91 15.09
N ASN A 1207 -22.29 25.37 14.09
CA ASN A 1207 -22.44 23.92 13.93
C ASN A 1207 -21.12 23.22 13.51
N LYS A 1208 -20.26 23.91 12.75
CA LYS A 1208 -19.00 23.42 12.18
C LYS A 1208 -17.92 24.51 12.30
N ALA A 1209 -16.65 24.09 12.28
CA ALA A 1209 -15.51 25.00 12.40
C ALA A 1209 -15.48 26.06 11.29
N ILE A 1210 -15.13 27.30 11.66
CA ILE A 1210 -14.94 28.45 10.76
C ILE A 1210 -13.45 28.55 10.44
N ILE A 1211 -13.06 27.96 9.31
CA ILE A 1211 -11.66 27.85 8.90
C ILE A 1211 -11.05 29.23 8.69
N SER A 1212 -11.83 30.17 8.13
CA SER A 1212 -11.37 31.54 7.87
C SER A 1212 -10.84 32.26 9.12
N ASN A 1213 -11.42 32.01 10.30
CA ASN A 1213 -10.97 32.61 11.56
C ASN A 1213 -9.54 32.19 11.94
N ALA A 1214 -9.12 30.97 11.55
CA ALA A 1214 -7.81 30.41 11.87
C ALA A 1214 -6.67 30.87 10.94
N PHE A 1215 -6.98 31.34 9.74
CA PHE A 1215 -5.97 31.76 8.74
C PHE A 1215 -5.93 33.28 8.55
N TYR A 1216 -7.07 33.99 8.60
CA TYR A 1216 -7.10 35.45 8.51
C TYR A 1216 -6.84 36.18 9.85
N ASN A 1217 -6.63 35.45 10.94
CA ASN A 1217 -6.39 36.00 12.29
C ASN A 1217 -7.47 37.00 12.74
N ALA A 1218 -8.74 36.72 12.46
CA ALA A 1218 -9.85 37.63 12.77
C ALA A 1218 -10.12 37.79 14.28
N GLY A 1219 -9.54 36.93 15.13
CA GLY A 1219 -9.53 37.07 16.58
C GLY A 1219 -10.88 36.89 17.27
N ALA A 1220 -11.87 36.31 16.58
CA ALA A 1220 -13.18 36.02 17.17
C ALA A 1220 -13.16 34.74 18.00
N THR A 1221 -13.84 34.77 19.15
CA THR A 1221 -14.06 33.59 19.99
C THR A 1221 -15.20 32.75 19.39
N ILE A 1222 -14.85 31.59 18.83
CA ILE A 1222 -15.79 30.68 18.17
C ILE A 1222 -15.78 29.34 18.90
N ILE A 1223 -16.97 28.83 19.19
CA ILE A 1223 -17.20 27.51 19.80
C ILE A 1223 -18.09 26.70 18.84
N THR A 1224 -17.69 25.49 18.53
CA THR A 1224 -18.53 24.56 17.76
C THR A 1224 -19.58 23.91 18.66
N TYR A 1225 -20.72 23.52 18.11
CA TYR A 1225 -21.81 22.88 18.86
C TYR A 1225 -21.34 21.65 19.67
N GLY A 1226 -20.39 20.88 19.12
CA GLY A 1226 -19.80 19.72 19.79
C GLY A 1226 -18.97 20.08 21.03
N GLU A 1227 -18.39 21.28 21.09
CA GLU A 1227 -17.51 21.73 22.18
C GLU A 1227 -18.27 22.34 23.38
N ILE A 1228 -19.60 22.52 23.25
CA ILE A 1228 -20.44 23.06 24.31
C ILE A 1228 -20.43 22.11 25.51
N THR A 1229 -19.72 22.53 26.56
CA THR A 1229 -19.61 21.89 27.87
C THR A 1229 -19.53 22.98 28.94
N LYS A 1230 -19.88 22.66 30.19
CA LYS A 1230 -19.79 23.61 31.33
C LYS A 1230 -18.40 24.25 31.41
N ALA A 1231 -17.35 23.43 31.44
CA ALA A 1231 -15.97 23.89 31.52
C ALA A 1231 -15.55 24.78 30.34
N ARG A 1232 -16.05 24.50 29.12
CA ARG A 1232 -15.72 25.31 27.93
C ARG A 1232 -16.42 26.67 27.97
N LEU A 1233 -17.71 26.71 28.31
CA LEU A 1233 -18.47 27.96 28.40
C LEU A 1233 -17.95 28.85 29.53
N GLU A 1234 -17.57 28.28 30.67
CA GLU A 1234 -17.02 29.05 31.79
C GLU A 1234 -15.65 29.70 31.51
N ARG A 1235 -14.86 29.13 30.59
CA ARG A 1235 -13.55 29.66 30.19
C ARG A 1235 -13.65 30.91 29.31
N VAL A 1236 -14.81 31.15 28.69
CA VAL A 1236 -15.14 32.38 27.95
C VAL A 1236 -15.19 33.54 28.93
#